data_AF-A0A5S3SG54-F1
#
_entry.id   AF-A0A5S3SG54-F1
#
_cell.length_a   1.000
_cell.length_b   1.000
_cell.length_c   1.000
_cell.angle_alpha   90.00
_cell.angle_beta   90.00
_cell.angle_gamma   90.00
#
_symmetry.space_group_name_H-M   'P 1'
#
loop_
_entity.id
_entity.type
_entity.pdbx_description
1 polymer ?
#
loop_
_entity_poly.entity_id
_entity_poly.type
_entity_poly.pdbx_seq_one_letter_code
_entity_poly.pdbx_strand_id
1 'polypeptide(L)'
;MVQITTEEVLEIDDIRYCLLKSSNVNTAHHYEINQGYTNLNYRATNAFRRDIIDTPLINAHKHVVKNNVPELLCDTLISEYNKDKEALKDPAILKSFLPYILTQEVDDHLRSYFKSEYCVLWWAMHKLEDDIEKDTYFSKWHCDGGPKNHLKLITYLNGYDEHGSSTAVLDKESTDKLKDIGYIFNNINKRNIDIAPLCKHYDINFSPSLIKPNKGDSIIFNPHQLAHKAMPANKGKARYSLTLCFLPSELHWKKVADEHFTPGTTSIAFDGFPELTKTFIKRNDDECIDIALDNKVTNLRHLAYLLKAIIKNSTVENMFLEHIQTNDPELKYHNTLFDLIKFIKQSIIEQFKADSITEEIWSEALTNICEYERNYIDSCARYNANKKPDPSAVFWPNPDHPTRPLSKYNALPYVNKVPIMDMDTPIGSAGSCFAFEIAKFFQQDGYNYVITERNDNPQSGLVIDGYQPGDKYAKFCANYGILFNTPSFKQLAEKAFGIKKFDKLLFQSETGHYVDPYRENVFFNTKEAYLADYDKHIQAVKDSFLSCKVFVVTLGLNECWELPDGTVMSRNPRNNTYQFVKHRTLTVEENVNNIQSFFDIIKKYNPDFKLIISLSPIPFLATGRADTHHIITANTHSKAVLRVAAEELVNNNEDMYYLPSYELVTECTEDAWNSDTRHVKPETVSKVVNMFKEIFVK
;
A
#
# COMPACT_ATOMS: atom_id res chain seq x y z
N MET A 1 -16.91 -18.35 -4.82
CA MET A 1 -18.32 -18.53 -5.24
C MET A 1 -18.49 -19.94 -5.75
N VAL A 2 -19.45 -20.69 -5.19
CA VAL A 2 -19.85 -22.01 -5.70
C VAL A 2 -20.47 -21.81 -7.09
N GLN A 3 -20.00 -22.56 -8.08
CA GLN A 3 -20.55 -22.51 -9.44
C GLN A 3 -21.71 -23.50 -9.55
N ILE A 4 -22.72 -23.17 -10.37
CA ILE A 4 -23.83 -24.08 -10.66
C ILE A 4 -23.26 -25.33 -11.34
N THR A 5 -23.37 -26.46 -10.66
CA THR A 5 -22.94 -27.75 -11.19
C THR A 5 -23.92 -28.20 -12.28
N THR A 6 -23.41 -28.48 -13.48
CA THR A 6 -24.21 -29.05 -14.58
C THR A 6 -23.76 -30.49 -14.82
N GLU A 7 -24.73 -31.40 -14.84
CA GLU A 7 -24.49 -32.81 -15.16
C GLU A 7 -24.72 -33.03 -16.65
N GLU A 8 -23.72 -33.60 -17.31
CA GLU A 8 -23.75 -33.99 -18.72
C GLU A 8 -23.48 -35.49 -18.81
N VAL A 9 -24.26 -36.19 -19.64
CA VAL A 9 -24.09 -37.61 -19.89
C VAL A 9 -23.59 -37.78 -21.32
N LEU A 10 -22.48 -38.48 -21.47
CA LEU A 10 -21.83 -38.73 -22.75
C LEU A 10 -21.70 -40.24 -22.97
N GLU A 11 -22.01 -40.72 -24.17
CA GLU A 11 -21.89 -42.13 -24.55
C GLU A 11 -20.83 -42.25 -25.65
N ILE A 12 -19.77 -43.01 -25.39
CA ILE A 12 -18.65 -43.22 -26.31
C ILE A 12 -18.34 -44.71 -26.29
N ASP A 13 -18.29 -45.34 -27.47
CA ASP A 13 -17.96 -46.76 -27.65
C ASP A 13 -18.76 -47.69 -26.70
N ASP A 14 -20.08 -47.46 -26.62
CA ASP A 14 -21.05 -48.17 -25.75
C ASP A 14 -20.80 -48.03 -24.23
N ILE A 15 -19.94 -47.08 -23.80
CA ILE A 15 -19.69 -46.75 -22.40
C ILE A 15 -20.33 -45.40 -22.06
N ARG A 16 -21.13 -45.38 -20.99
CA ARG A 16 -21.78 -44.17 -20.47
C ARG A 16 -20.90 -43.46 -19.44
N TYR A 17 -20.49 -42.24 -19.75
CA TYR A 17 -19.73 -41.34 -18.87
C TYR A 17 -20.65 -40.23 -18.33
N CYS A 18 -20.54 -39.98 -17.03
CA CYS A 18 -21.13 -38.80 -16.41
C CYS A 18 -20.04 -37.74 -16.24
N LEU A 19 -20.34 -36.50 -16.61
CA LEU A 19 -19.47 -35.35 -16.47
C LEU A 19 -20.17 -34.32 -15.59
N LEU A 20 -19.53 -33.98 -14.47
CA LEU A 20 -20.04 -33.04 -13.50
C LEU A 20 -19.19 -31.76 -13.59
N LYS A 21 -19.60 -30.83 -14.46
CA LYS A 21 -18.85 -29.59 -14.71
C LYS A 21 -18.73 -28.76 -13.44
N SER A 22 -17.59 -28.12 -13.26
CA SER A 22 -17.24 -27.32 -12.06
C SER A 22 -17.13 -28.12 -10.76
N SER A 23 -17.21 -29.46 -10.79
CA SER A 23 -17.01 -30.30 -9.59
C SER A 23 -15.66 -30.06 -8.93
N ASN A 24 -14.58 -29.93 -9.70
CA ASN A 24 -13.25 -29.59 -9.18
C ASN A 24 -13.24 -28.25 -8.41
N VAL A 25 -13.81 -27.20 -9.01
CA VAL A 25 -13.90 -25.86 -8.39
C VAL A 25 -14.73 -25.92 -7.11
N ASN A 26 -15.85 -26.64 -7.14
CA ASN A 26 -16.75 -26.76 -5.99
C ASN A 26 -16.12 -27.60 -4.86
N THR A 27 -15.44 -28.71 -5.17
CA THR A 27 -14.68 -29.51 -4.20
C THR A 27 -13.56 -28.68 -3.57
N ALA A 28 -12.79 -27.94 -4.38
CA ALA A 28 -11.77 -27.03 -3.87
C ALA A 28 -12.37 -25.93 -2.99
N HIS A 29 -13.46 -25.30 -3.41
CA HIS A 29 -14.11 -24.26 -2.61
C HIS A 29 -14.65 -24.79 -1.28
N HIS A 30 -15.24 -26.00 -1.28
CA HIS A 30 -15.72 -26.63 -0.06
C HIS A 30 -14.59 -26.84 0.95
N TYR A 31 -13.51 -27.52 0.55
CA TYR A 31 -12.45 -27.83 1.51
C TYR A 31 -11.53 -26.63 1.80
N GLU A 32 -11.06 -25.92 0.78
CA GLU A 32 -10.06 -24.87 0.96
C GLU A 32 -10.63 -23.61 1.61
N ILE A 33 -11.90 -23.27 1.30
CA ILE A 33 -12.54 -22.05 1.81
C ILE A 33 -13.54 -22.38 2.91
N ASN A 34 -14.56 -23.20 2.65
CA ASN A 34 -15.64 -23.41 3.64
C ASN A 34 -15.16 -24.18 4.87
N GLN A 35 -14.35 -25.24 4.68
CA GLN A 35 -13.77 -26.02 5.78
C GLN A 35 -12.48 -25.40 6.34
N GLY A 36 -11.90 -24.40 5.67
CA GLY A 36 -10.75 -23.65 6.17
C GLY A 36 -9.37 -24.31 5.99
N TYR A 37 -9.21 -25.26 5.06
CA TYR A 37 -7.91 -25.90 4.81
C TYR A 37 -6.84 -24.93 4.30
N THR A 38 -7.21 -23.85 3.59
CA THR A 38 -6.23 -22.79 3.21
C THR A 38 -5.58 -22.18 4.45
N ASN A 39 -6.39 -21.90 5.47
CA ASN A 39 -5.90 -21.31 6.72
C ASN A 39 -5.06 -22.32 7.51
N LEU A 40 -5.48 -23.59 7.59
CA LEU A 40 -4.67 -24.65 8.21
C LEU A 40 -3.30 -24.77 7.54
N ASN A 41 -3.24 -24.85 6.20
CA ASN A 41 -1.98 -24.90 5.45
C ASN A 41 -1.05 -23.73 5.79
N TYR A 42 -1.61 -22.50 5.83
CA TYR A 42 -0.86 -21.30 6.18
C TYR A 42 -0.33 -21.37 7.62
N ARG A 43 -1.17 -21.75 8.59
CA ARG A 43 -0.76 -21.90 10.00
C ARG A 43 0.33 -22.96 10.17
N ALA A 44 0.15 -24.12 9.55
CA ALA A 44 1.08 -25.24 9.58
C ALA A 44 2.44 -24.88 9.00
N THR A 45 2.47 -24.21 7.84
CA THR A 45 3.70 -23.74 7.21
C THR A 45 4.42 -22.72 8.11
N ASN A 46 3.70 -21.77 8.69
CA ASN A 46 4.28 -20.74 9.55
C ASN A 46 4.76 -21.25 10.91
N ALA A 47 4.19 -22.34 11.41
CA ALA A 47 4.62 -22.99 12.65
C ALA A 47 5.86 -23.88 12.43
N PHE A 48 6.18 -24.24 11.19
CA PHE A 48 7.19 -25.24 10.88
C PHE A 48 8.62 -24.75 11.11
N ARG A 49 9.49 -25.62 11.66
CA ARG A 49 10.86 -25.27 12.06
C ARG A 49 11.92 -26.29 11.64
N ARG A 50 11.56 -27.41 11.00
CA ARG A 50 12.51 -28.45 10.56
C ARG A 50 12.94 -28.22 9.11
N ASP A 51 14.11 -28.72 8.74
CA ASP A 51 14.68 -28.54 7.41
C ASP A 51 13.86 -29.22 6.30
N ILE A 52 13.75 -28.58 5.14
CA ILE A 52 13.11 -29.13 3.95
C ILE A 52 14.20 -29.57 2.98
N ILE A 53 14.05 -30.76 2.39
CA ILE A 53 14.92 -31.24 1.32
C ILE A 53 14.13 -31.37 0.02
N ASP A 54 14.82 -31.31 -1.12
CA ASP A 54 14.16 -31.59 -2.39
C ASP A 54 13.88 -33.08 -2.48
N THR A 55 12.63 -33.44 -2.78
CA THR A 55 12.22 -34.84 -2.90
C THR A 55 11.39 -35.04 -4.16
N PRO A 56 11.50 -36.22 -4.83
CA PRO A 56 10.70 -36.55 -6.00
C PRO A 56 9.18 -36.37 -5.80
N LEU A 57 8.69 -36.54 -4.56
CA LEU A 57 7.26 -36.44 -4.24
C LEU A 57 6.70 -35.03 -4.50
N ILE A 58 7.49 -33.96 -4.31
CA ILE A 58 7.05 -32.56 -4.49
C ILE A 58 6.56 -32.33 -5.92
N ASN A 59 7.33 -32.80 -6.90
CA ASN A 59 7.08 -32.55 -8.31
C ASN A 59 6.22 -33.65 -8.95
N ALA A 60 6.47 -34.91 -8.60
CA ALA A 60 5.76 -36.04 -9.22
C ALA A 60 4.39 -36.33 -8.57
N HIS A 61 4.11 -35.74 -7.39
CA HIS A 61 2.94 -36.05 -6.54
C HIS A 61 2.78 -37.53 -6.18
N LYS A 62 3.79 -38.36 -6.46
CA LYS A 62 3.91 -39.75 -6.04
C LYS A 62 5.38 -40.13 -5.85
N HIS A 63 5.65 -41.07 -4.95
CA HIS A 63 6.96 -41.67 -4.75
C HIS A 63 6.83 -43.08 -4.16
N VAL A 64 7.71 -44.00 -4.54
CA VAL A 64 7.73 -45.37 -4.01
C VAL A 64 8.96 -45.53 -3.12
N VAL A 65 8.73 -45.72 -1.83
CA VAL A 65 9.75 -46.05 -0.83
C VAL A 65 9.93 -47.57 -0.81
N LYS A 66 11.13 -48.03 -1.15
CA LYS A 66 11.46 -49.45 -1.26
C LYS A 66 11.80 -50.05 0.10
N ASN A 67 11.33 -51.28 0.35
CA ASN A 67 11.58 -51.99 1.61
C ASN A 67 11.25 -51.15 2.86
N ASN A 68 10.19 -50.33 2.80
CA ASN A 68 9.84 -49.42 3.88
C ASN A 68 9.47 -50.17 5.17
N VAL A 69 8.72 -51.27 5.02
CA VAL A 69 8.27 -52.11 6.14
C VAL A 69 8.92 -53.49 6.05
N PRO A 70 9.49 -54.04 7.15
CA PRO A 70 10.09 -55.37 7.14
C PRO A 70 9.10 -56.48 6.76
N GLU A 71 9.53 -57.42 5.92
CA GLU A 71 8.67 -58.52 5.43
C GLU A 71 8.02 -59.34 6.56
N LEU A 72 8.76 -59.60 7.65
CA LEU A 72 8.22 -60.33 8.81
C LEU A 72 7.04 -59.60 9.47
N LEU A 73 7.08 -58.27 9.52
CA LEU A 73 5.98 -57.46 10.04
C LEU A 73 4.79 -57.51 9.09
N CYS A 74 5.04 -57.51 7.77
CA CYS A 74 3.98 -57.69 6.79
C CYS A 74 3.25 -59.04 6.95
N ASP A 75 3.99 -60.14 7.10
CA ASP A 75 3.41 -61.48 7.31
C ASP A 75 2.62 -61.55 8.63
N THR A 76 3.14 -60.92 9.69
CA THR A 76 2.46 -60.83 11.00
C THR A 76 1.12 -60.08 10.85
N LEU A 77 1.12 -58.94 10.18
CA LEU A 77 -0.10 -58.16 9.95
C LEU A 77 -1.13 -58.91 9.10
N ILE A 78 -0.70 -59.65 8.09
CA ILE A 78 -1.59 -60.50 7.28
C ILE A 78 -2.20 -61.62 8.15
N SER A 79 -1.38 -62.28 8.96
CA SER A 79 -1.83 -63.34 9.87
C SER A 79 -2.87 -62.83 10.87
N GLU A 80 -2.59 -61.71 11.54
CA GLU A 80 -3.53 -61.11 12.50
C GLU A 80 -4.80 -60.62 11.80
N TYR A 81 -4.70 -60.04 10.60
CA TYR A 81 -5.87 -59.61 9.83
C TYR A 81 -6.80 -60.77 9.46
N ASN A 82 -6.22 -61.92 9.10
CA ASN A 82 -7.00 -63.12 8.78
C ASN A 82 -7.58 -63.80 10.03
N LYS A 83 -6.98 -63.57 11.21
CA LYS A 83 -7.42 -64.13 12.49
C LYS A 83 -8.54 -63.30 13.12
N ASP A 84 -8.32 -62.00 13.28
CA ASP A 84 -9.28 -61.06 13.86
C ASP A 84 -9.05 -59.64 13.31
N LYS A 85 -9.86 -59.27 12.31
CA LYS A 85 -9.84 -57.95 11.70
C LYS A 85 -10.25 -56.84 12.67
N GLU A 86 -11.10 -57.12 13.65
CA GLU A 86 -11.59 -56.10 14.58
C GLU A 86 -10.55 -55.81 15.66
N ALA A 87 -9.78 -56.82 16.09
CA ALA A 87 -8.64 -56.63 16.99
C ALA A 87 -7.61 -55.63 16.40
N LEU A 88 -7.41 -55.63 15.07
CA LEU A 88 -6.54 -54.67 14.41
C LEU A 88 -7.03 -53.23 14.45
N LYS A 89 -8.27 -52.94 14.86
CA LYS A 89 -8.75 -51.56 15.02
C LYS A 89 -8.34 -50.93 16.35
N ASP A 90 -7.63 -51.64 17.22
CA ASP A 90 -7.11 -51.04 18.45
C ASP A 90 -6.09 -49.92 18.10
N PRO A 91 -6.33 -48.66 18.55
CA PRO A 91 -5.41 -47.55 18.32
C PRO A 91 -3.98 -47.79 18.83
N ALA A 92 -3.80 -48.67 19.83
CA ALA A 92 -2.48 -49.04 20.35
C ALA A 92 -1.64 -49.78 19.29
N ILE A 93 -2.27 -50.53 18.40
CA ILE A 93 -1.60 -51.24 17.32
C ILE A 93 -0.99 -50.21 16.35
N LEU A 94 -1.77 -49.22 15.90
CA LEU A 94 -1.26 -48.09 15.09
C LEU A 94 -0.06 -47.43 15.74
N LYS A 95 -0.18 -47.09 17.02
CA LYS A 95 0.89 -46.42 17.76
C LYS A 95 2.19 -47.24 17.78
N SER A 96 2.06 -48.57 17.91
CA SER A 96 3.21 -49.48 17.93
C SER A 96 3.92 -49.62 16.58
N PHE A 97 3.20 -49.52 15.46
CA PHE A 97 3.79 -49.73 14.13
C PHE A 97 4.11 -48.45 13.37
N LEU A 98 3.50 -47.30 13.70
CA LEU A 98 3.77 -46.02 13.03
C LEU A 98 5.26 -45.69 12.89
N PRO A 99 6.12 -45.90 13.92
CA PRO A 99 7.56 -45.66 13.79
C PRO A 99 8.27 -46.54 12.73
N TYR A 100 7.72 -47.71 12.39
CA TYR A 100 8.25 -48.58 11.35
C TYR A 100 7.78 -48.20 9.95
N ILE A 101 6.69 -47.42 9.84
CA ILE A 101 6.17 -46.94 8.54
C ILE A 101 6.66 -45.54 8.24
N LEU A 102 6.68 -44.67 9.26
CA LEU A 102 7.18 -43.31 9.20
C LEU A 102 8.69 -43.30 9.43
N THR A 103 9.41 -44.01 8.55
CA THR A 103 10.86 -44.00 8.47
C THR A 103 11.38 -42.60 8.15
N GLN A 104 12.68 -42.35 8.33
CA GLN A 104 13.26 -41.03 8.02
C GLN A 104 12.99 -40.60 6.57
N GLU A 105 13.07 -41.53 5.61
CA GLU A 105 12.77 -41.26 4.20
C GLU A 105 11.31 -40.84 3.99
N VAL A 106 10.35 -41.54 4.63
CA VAL A 106 8.93 -41.18 4.58
C VAL A 106 8.68 -39.82 5.23
N ASP A 107 9.29 -39.55 6.39
CA ASP A 107 9.18 -38.27 7.09
C ASP A 107 9.70 -37.10 6.25
N ASP A 108 10.83 -37.29 5.57
CA ASP A 108 11.42 -36.28 4.69
C ASP A 108 10.52 -35.98 3.50
N HIS A 109 9.91 -36.99 2.89
CA HIS A 109 8.93 -36.82 1.83
C HIS A 109 7.68 -36.06 2.30
N LEU A 110 7.10 -36.45 3.43
CA LEU A 110 5.86 -35.84 3.94
C LEU A 110 6.07 -34.38 4.34
N ARG A 111 7.12 -34.07 5.14
CA ARG A 111 7.42 -32.68 5.53
C ARG A 111 7.78 -31.81 4.34
N SER A 112 8.54 -32.33 3.38
CA SER A 112 8.95 -31.52 2.24
C SER A 112 7.79 -31.26 1.28
N TYR A 113 6.85 -32.20 1.16
CA TYR A 113 5.62 -32.00 0.38
C TYR A 113 4.68 -30.98 1.02
N PHE A 114 4.40 -31.11 2.32
CA PHE A 114 3.49 -30.20 3.03
C PHE A 114 4.12 -28.84 3.37
N LYS A 115 5.45 -28.79 3.49
CA LYS A 115 6.20 -27.66 4.08
C LYS A 115 5.77 -27.35 5.51
N SER A 116 5.38 -28.38 6.24
CA SER A 116 4.92 -28.31 7.62
C SER A 116 5.17 -29.63 8.36
N GLU A 117 4.87 -29.67 9.65
CA GLU A 117 4.59 -30.96 10.29
C GLU A 117 3.31 -31.57 9.68
N TYR A 118 3.04 -32.83 10.00
CA TYR A 118 1.88 -33.55 9.52
C TYR A 118 1.26 -34.38 10.63
N CYS A 119 0.07 -34.91 10.40
CA CYS A 119 -0.58 -35.88 11.26
C CYS A 119 -1.33 -36.93 10.45
N VAL A 120 -1.69 -38.05 11.09
CA VAL A 120 -2.50 -39.11 10.49
C VAL A 120 -3.97 -38.81 10.77
N LEU A 121 -4.77 -38.62 9.72
CA LEU A 121 -6.22 -38.45 9.85
C LEU A 121 -6.91 -39.79 10.13
N TRP A 122 -6.56 -40.80 9.33
CA TRP A 122 -7.06 -42.16 9.47
C TRP A 122 -6.10 -43.17 8.86
N TRP A 123 -6.30 -44.43 9.21
CA TRP A 123 -5.60 -45.58 8.64
C TRP A 123 -6.55 -46.76 8.45
N ALA A 124 -6.23 -47.69 7.56
CA ALA A 124 -7.01 -48.91 7.35
C ALA A 124 -6.21 -50.03 6.68
N MET A 125 -6.49 -51.28 7.03
CA MET A 125 -6.02 -52.45 6.27
C MET A 125 -7.09 -52.91 5.27
N HIS A 126 -6.64 -53.28 4.08
CA HIS A 126 -7.48 -53.73 2.98
C HIS A 126 -7.02 -55.08 2.44
N LYS A 127 -7.98 -55.94 2.13
CA LYS A 127 -7.81 -57.18 1.38
C LYS A 127 -8.54 -57.02 0.04
N LEU A 128 -7.87 -57.33 -1.06
CA LEU A 128 -8.37 -57.17 -2.41
C LEU A 128 -8.21 -58.50 -3.18
N GLU A 129 -9.31 -59.09 -3.64
CA GLU A 129 -9.36 -60.41 -4.29
C GLU A 129 -9.58 -60.29 -5.81
N ASP A 130 -10.11 -61.32 -6.49
CA ASP A 130 -10.26 -61.42 -7.94
C ASP A 130 -11.66 -61.01 -8.47
N ASP A 131 -12.66 -60.81 -7.61
CA ASP A 131 -14.08 -60.63 -7.95
C ASP A 131 -14.55 -59.16 -8.10
N ILE A 132 -13.63 -58.24 -8.40
CA ILE A 132 -13.82 -56.79 -8.21
C ILE A 132 -14.75 -56.10 -9.23
N GLU A 133 -15.24 -56.79 -10.26
CA GLU A 133 -15.76 -56.11 -11.44
C GLU A 133 -17.20 -55.58 -11.39
N LYS A 134 -17.90 -55.54 -10.23
CA LYS A 134 -19.22 -54.87 -10.19
C LYS A 134 -19.49 -53.84 -9.07
N ASP A 135 -18.92 -53.96 -7.86
CA ASP A 135 -19.41 -53.15 -6.71
C ASP A 135 -18.38 -52.39 -5.86
N THR A 136 -17.10 -52.28 -6.23
CA THR A 136 -16.11 -51.55 -5.41
C THR A 136 -15.66 -50.23 -6.05
N TYR A 137 -15.90 -49.12 -5.36
CA TYR A 137 -15.65 -47.76 -5.86
C TYR A 137 -14.18 -47.44 -6.19
N PHE A 138 -13.24 -48.16 -5.57
CA PHE A 138 -11.80 -47.92 -5.71
C PHE A 138 -11.18 -48.59 -6.96
N SER A 139 -11.92 -49.48 -7.65
CA SER A 139 -11.48 -50.14 -8.90
C SER A 139 -11.78 -49.30 -10.15
N LYS A 140 -12.51 -48.20 -9.98
CA LYS A 140 -12.89 -47.25 -11.02
C LYS A 140 -11.98 -46.02 -10.95
N TRP A 141 -11.69 -45.36 -12.07
CA TRP A 141 -10.81 -44.18 -12.09
C TRP A 141 -11.42 -43.01 -11.33
N HIS A 142 -10.66 -42.44 -10.38
CA HIS A 142 -11.10 -41.31 -9.57
C HIS A 142 -9.94 -40.53 -8.95
N CYS A 143 -10.27 -39.36 -8.39
CA CYS A 143 -9.51 -38.68 -7.35
C CYS A 143 -10.31 -38.72 -6.05
N ASP A 144 -9.62 -38.60 -4.92
CA ASP A 144 -10.28 -38.51 -3.63
C ASP A 144 -10.83 -37.11 -3.40
N GLY A 145 -12.14 -37.04 -3.12
CA GLY A 145 -12.79 -35.80 -2.72
C GLY A 145 -12.30 -35.38 -1.33
N GLY A 146 -11.42 -34.39 -1.30
CA GLY A 146 -10.75 -33.91 -0.08
C GLY A 146 -9.97 -32.63 -0.34
N PRO A 147 -9.27 -32.08 0.68
CA PRO A 147 -8.41 -30.92 0.53
C PRO A 147 -7.30 -31.19 -0.49
N LYS A 148 -6.82 -30.14 -1.17
CA LYS A 148 -5.78 -30.23 -2.19
C LYS A 148 -4.48 -30.81 -1.66
N ASN A 149 -4.17 -30.49 -0.40
CA ASN A 149 -2.96 -30.91 0.29
C ASN A 149 -3.27 -32.01 1.31
N HIS A 150 -3.54 -33.22 0.82
CA HIS A 150 -3.47 -34.43 1.63
C HIS A 150 -2.72 -35.51 0.87
N LEU A 151 -2.12 -36.44 1.62
CA LEU A 151 -1.35 -37.54 1.06
C LEU A 151 -1.90 -38.86 1.56
N LYS A 152 -1.79 -39.89 0.72
CA LYS A 152 -1.98 -41.28 1.13
C LYS A 152 -0.65 -42.02 1.05
N LEU A 153 -0.39 -42.87 2.04
CA LEU A 153 0.65 -43.88 1.99
C LEU A 153 -0.02 -45.25 1.96
N ILE A 154 0.29 -46.06 0.93
CA ILE A 154 -0.16 -47.45 0.84
C ILE A 154 1.08 -48.35 0.96
N THR A 155 1.17 -49.11 2.03
CA THR A 155 2.17 -50.18 2.20
C THR A 155 1.59 -51.48 1.68
N TYR A 156 2.32 -52.15 0.79
CA TYR A 156 1.95 -53.45 0.24
C TYR A 156 2.50 -54.57 1.13
N LEU A 157 1.61 -55.33 1.76
CA LEU A 157 1.98 -56.36 2.75
C LEU A 157 2.35 -57.69 2.08
N ASN A 158 2.03 -57.86 0.81
CA ASN A 158 2.53 -58.92 -0.05
C ASN A 158 2.84 -58.34 -1.44
N GLY A 159 3.75 -59.00 -2.17
CA GLY A 159 4.34 -58.45 -3.39
C GLY A 159 3.52 -58.70 -4.66
N TYR A 160 3.77 -57.88 -5.68
CA TYR A 160 3.13 -57.99 -7.01
C TYR A 160 3.21 -59.40 -7.59
N ASP A 161 4.34 -60.08 -7.44
CA ASP A 161 4.56 -61.43 -7.96
C ASP A 161 3.69 -62.49 -7.26
N GLU A 162 3.19 -62.20 -6.05
CA GLU A 162 2.32 -63.11 -5.29
C GLU A 162 0.86 -63.02 -5.74
N HIS A 163 0.40 -61.81 -6.13
CA HIS A 163 -1.02 -61.52 -6.33
C HIS A 163 -1.38 -60.88 -7.68
N GLY A 164 -0.44 -60.37 -8.47
CA GLY A 164 -0.63 -59.79 -9.81
C GLY A 164 -1.35 -58.42 -9.89
N SER A 165 -1.80 -57.89 -8.75
CA SER A 165 -2.53 -56.61 -8.62
C SER A 165 -1.59 -55.41 -8.50
N SER A 166 -2.01 -54.25 -9.00
CA SER A 166 -1.26 -53.00 -9.00
C SER A 166 -2.14 -51.83 -8.54
N THR A 167 -1.53 -50.70 -8.20
CA THR A 167 -2.22 -49.40 -8.20
C THR A 167 -1.86 -48.70 -9.50
N ALA A 168 -2.87 -48.34 -10.29
CA ALA A 168 -2.70 -47.58 -11.52
C ALA A 168 -2.88 -46.09 -11.23
N VAL A 169 -2.01 -45.25 -11.77
CA VAL A 169 -2.02 -43.79 -11.54
C VAL A 169 -1.76 -43.06 -12.85
N LEU A 170 -2.55 -42.03 -13.15
CA LEU A 170 -2.31 -41.10 -14.26
C LEU A 170 -1.42 -39.95 -13.79
N ASP A 171 -0.68 -39.34 -14.72
CA ASP A 171 0.06 -38.11 -14.43
C ASP A 171 -0.88 -36.94 -14.11
N LYS A 172 -0.30 -35.88 -13.55
CA LYS A 172 -1.04 -34.70 -13.11
C LYS A 172 -1.72 -33.98 -14.27
N GLU A 173 -1.06 -33.86 -15.42
CA GLU A 173 -1.59 -33.13 -16.58
C GLU A 173 -2.87 -33.79 -17.10
N SER A 174 -2.82 -35.11 -17.27
CA SER A 174 -3.95 -35.92 -17.70
C SER A 174 -5.07 -35.90 -16.66
N THR A 175 -4.71 -35.92 -15.37
CA THR A 175 -5.67 -35.81 -14.27
C THR A 175 -6.36 -34.44 -14.24
N ASP A 176 -5.63 -33.35 -14.48
CA ASP A 176 -6.21 -32.00 -14.49
C ASP A 176 -7.15 -31.80 -15.67
N LYS A 177 -6.82 -32.31 -16.87
CA LYS A 177 -7.77 -32.33 -18.00
C LYS A 177 -9.05 -33.12 -17.66
N LEU A 178 -8.93 -34.24 -16.94
CA LEU A 178 -10.10 -35.00 -16.45
C LEU A 178 -10.92 -34.25 -15.38
N LYS A 179 -10.30 -33.36 -14.58
CA LYS A 179 -11.00 -32.43 -13.67
C LYS A 179 -11.75 -31.36 -14.44
N ASP A 180 -11.14 -30.80 -15.49
CA ASP A 180 -11.69 -29.70 -16.28
C ASP A 180 -12.95 -30.13 -17.05
N ILE A 181 -12.94 -31.34 -17.63
CA ILE A 181 -14.14 -31.90 -18.27
C ILE A 181 -15.18 -32.39 -17.24
N GLY A 182 -14.88 -32.36 -15.95
CA GLY A 182 -15.80 -32.73 -14.87
C GLY A 182 -15.94 -34.22 -14.61
N TYR A 183 -15.05 -35.07 -15.12
CA TYR A 183 -15.16 -36.52 -14.91
C TYR A 183 -14.66 -36.96 -13.53
N ILE A 184 -13.53 -36.42 -13.05
CA ILE A 184 -12.78 -37.13 -11.99
C ILE A 184 -13.39 -37.04 -10.58
N PHE A 185 -14.04 -35.92 -10.26
CA PHE A 185 -14.73 -35.69 -8.98
C PHE A 185 -16.24 -35.97 -9.10
N ASN A 186 -16.59 -37.09 -9.73
CA ASN A 186 -17.98 -37.51 -9.88
C ASN A 186 -18.44 -38.40 -8.71
N ASN A 187 -19.76 -38.55 -8.60
CA ASN A 187 -20.39 -39.48 -7.67
C ASN A 187 -19.81 -40.89 -7.86
N ILE A 188 -19.53 -41.57 -6.76
CA ILE A 188 -18.93 -42.91 -6.71
C ILE A 188 -19.61 -43.90 -7.66
N ASN A 189 -20.95 -43.85 -7.75
CA ASN A 189 -21.73 -44.77 -8.58
C ASN A 189 -21.65 -44.48 -10.07
N LYS A 190 -21.14 -43.30 -10.47
CA LYS A 190 -21.05 -42.84 -11.86
C LYS A 190 -19.63 -42.94 -12.45
N ARG A 191 -18.69 -43.52 -11.70
CA ARG A 191 -17.31 -43.76 -12.15
C ARG A 191 -17.23 -44.99 -13.07
N ASN A 192 -16.25 -44.99 -13.97
CA ASN A 192 -16.00 -46.09 -14.91
C ASN A 192 -14.64 -46.76 -14.70
N ILE A 193 -14.57 -48.05 -15.03
CA ILE A 193 -13.34 -48.86 -14.99
C ILE A 193 -12.42 -48.48 -16.16
N ASP A 194 -13.00 -48.35 -17.35
CA ASP A 194 -12.30 -47.93 -18.56
C ASP A 194 -12.70 -46.51 -18.95
N ILE A 195 -11.70 -45.65 -19.07
CA ILE A 195 -11.83 -44.25 -19.48
C ILE A 195 -10.98 -43.95 -20.72
N ALA A 196 -10.35 -44.95 -21.33
CA ALA A 196 -9.54 -44.74 -22.52
C ALA A 196 -10.36 -44.13 -23.69
N PRO A 197 -11.62 -44.56 -23.95
CA PRO A 197 -12.46 -43.91 -24.95
C PRO A 197 -12.75 -42.43 -24.63
N LEU A 198 -13.06 -42.13 -23.36
CA LEU A 198 -13.28 -40.77 -22.89
C LEU A 198 -12.03 -39.89 -23.05
N CYS A 199 -10.87 -40.40 -22.63
CA CYS A 199 -9.61 -39.69 -22.76
C CYS A 199 -9.28 -39.42 -24.24
N LYS A 200 -9.47 -40.41 -25.12
CA LYS A 200 -9.27 -40.24 -26.57
C LYS A 200 -10.22 -39.19 -27.15
N HIS A 201 -11.49 -39.18 -26.72
CA HIS A 201 -12.48 -38.20 -27.19
C HIS A 201 -12.09 -36.75 -26.86
N TYR A 202 -11.48 -36.52 -25.70
CA TYR A 202 -11.06 -35.19 -25.23
C TYR A 202 -9.57 -34.87 -25.45
N ASP A 203 -8.86 -35.66 -26.27
CA ASP A 203 -7.42 -35.51 -26.51
C ASP A 203 -6.57 -35.47 -25.22
N ILE A 204 -6.93 -36.34 -24.28
CA ILE A 204 -6.23 -36.54 -23.01
C ILE A 204 -5.29 -37.73 -23.18
N ASN A 205 -4.01 -37.55 -22.89
CA ASN A 205 -3.05 -38.63 -22.89
C ASN A 205 -3.44 -39.70 -21.85
N PHE A 206 -3.74 -40.92 -22.29
CA PHE A 206 -4.09 -42.02 -21.40
C PHE A 206 -2.94 -43.02 -21.31
N SER A 207 -1.97 -42.71 -20.45
CA SER A 207 -0.78 -43.53 -20.23
C SER A 207 -0.65 -43.89 -18.74
N PRO A 208 -1.51 -44.77 -18.20
CA PRO A 208 -1.51 -45.10 -16.78
C PRO A 208 -0.21 -45.82 -16.37
N SER A 209 0.44 -45.28 -15.35
CA SER A 209 1.60 -45.91 -14.73
C SER A 209 1.16 -46.96 -13.70
N LEU A 210 1.68 -48.18 -13.83
CA LEU A 210 1.38 -49.30 -12.94
C LEU A 210 2.46 -49.44 -11.87
N ILE A 211 2.07 -49.35 -10.61
CA ILE A 211 2.98 -49.56 -9.48
C ILE A 211 3.04 -51.07 -9.20
N LYS A 212 4.23 -51.67 -9.38
CA LYS A 212 4.48 -53.09 -9.11
C LYS A 212 5.40 -53.21 -7.89
N PRO A 213 4.82 -53.18 -6.67
CA PRO A 213 5.57 -53.15 -5.43
C PRO A 213 6.06 -54.55 -5.02
N ASN A 214 7.21 -54.61 -4.37
CA ASN A 214 7.62 -55.78 -3.59
C ASN A 214 6.89 -55.78 -2.24
N LYS A 215 6.92 -56.91 -1.53
CA LYS A 215 6.47 -56.98 -0.14
C LYS A 215 7.23 -55.93 0.69
N GLY A 216 6.51 -55.14 1.48
CA GLY A 216 7.09 -54.11 2.33
C GLY A 216 7.32 -52.76 1.65
N ASP A 217 7.16 -52.64 0.33
CA ASP A 217 7.22 -51.35 -0.36
C ASP A 217 6.02 -50.47 0.03
N SER A 218 6.24 -49.16 0.06
CA SER A 218 5.18 -48.16 0.27
C SER A 218 5.13 -47.17 -0.87
N ILE A 219 3.92 -46.83 -1.36
CA ILE A 219 3.73 -45.66 -2.20
C ILE A 219 3.15 -44.51 -1.38
N ILE A 220 3.79 -43.34 -1.47
CA ILE A 220 3.22 -42.05 -1.04
C ILE A 220 2.70 -41.34 -2.28
N PHE A 221 1.46 -40.84 -2.28
CA PHE A 221 0.93 -40.06 -3.38
C PHE A 221 -0.16 -39.09 -2.92
N ASN A 222 -0.41 -38.06 -3.73
CA ASN A 222 -1.54 -37.15 -3.52
C ASN A 222 -2.76 -37.64 -4.33
N PRO A 223 -3.79 -38.20 -3.67
CA PRO A 223 -4.93 -38.77 -4.38
C PRO A 223 -5.94 -37.71 -4.88
N HIS A 224 -5.81 -36.44 -4.47
CA HIS A 224 -6.53 -35.32 -5.06
C HIS A 224 -5.88 -34.86 -6.38
N GLN A 225 -4.54 -34.94 -6.46
CA GLN A 225 -3.78 -34.48 -7.62
C GLN A 225 -3.65 -35.53 -8.72
N LEU A 226 -3.66 -36.82 -8.37
CA LEU A 226 -3.45 -37.91 -9.31
C LEU A 226 -4.67 -38.84 -9.38
N ALA A 227 -5.24 -38.99 -10.58
CA ALA A 227 -6.28 -39.96 -10.83
C ALA A 227 -5.70 -41.36 -10.66
N HIS A 228 -6.42 -42.24 -9.96
CA HIS A 228 -5.93 -43.55 -9.62
C HIS A 228 -7.05 -44.60 -9.55
N LYS A 229 -6.64 -45.87 -9.59
CA LYS A 229 -7.51 -47.02 -9.31
C LYS A 229 -6.70 -48.24 -8.84
N ALA A 230 -7.34 -49.15 -8.13
CA ALA A 230 -6.77 -50.47 -7.85
C ALA A 230 -7.07 -51.43 -9.00
N MET A 231 -6.05 -52.20 -9.43
CA MET A 231 -6.23 -53.31 -10.36
C MET A 231 -6.64 -54.57 -9.58
N PRO A 232 -7.47 -55.46 -10.14
CA PRO A 232 -7.85 -56.71 -9.49
C PRO A 232 -6.64 -57.63 -9.25
N ALA A 233 -6.75 -58.54 -8.27
CA ALA A 233 -5.76 -59.60 -8.09
C ALA A 233 -5.98 -60.71 -9.13
N ASN A 234 -4.94 -61.50 -9.38
CA ASN A 234 -5.03 -62.73 -10.16
C ASN A 234 -6.01 -63.70 -9.49
N LYS A 235 -6.66 -64.53 -10.31
CA LYS A 235 -7.67 -65.48 -9.85
C LYS A 235 -7.19 -66.33 -8.66
N GLY A 236 -7.96 -66.35 -7.57
CA GLY A 236 -7.66 -67.08 -6.34
C GLY A 236 -6.48 -66.53 -5.51
N LYS A 237 -6.05 -65.29 -5.76
CA LYS A 237 -5.02 -64.58 -4.98
C LYS A 237 -5.63 -63.36 -4.30
N ALA A 238 -4.97 -62.86 -3.25
CA ALA A 238 -5.38 -61.64 -2.56
C ALA A 238 -4.20 -60.69 -2.37
N ARG A 239 -4.42 -59.39 -2.58
CA ARG A 239 -3.51 -58.31 -2.20
C ARG A 239 -3.89 -57.77 -0.84
N TYR A 240 -2.92 -57.72 0.08
CA TYR A 240 -3.05 -57.10 1.39
C TYR A 240 -2.30 -55.77 1.41
N SER A 241 -2.94 -54.72 1.90
CA SER A 241 -2.32 -53.40 1.98
C SER A 241 -2.77 -52.63 3.22
N LEU A 242 -1.87 -51.80 3.75
CA LEU A 242 -2.12 -50.88 4.84
C LEU A 242 -2.06 -49.43 4.32
N THR A 243 -3.14 -48.68 4.49
CA THR A 243 -3.27 -47.30 4.01
C THR A 243 -3.28 -46.32 5.18
N LEU A 244 -2.54 -45.21 5.06
CA LEU A 244 -2.61 -44.06 5.95
C LEU A 244 -2.97 -42.80 5.15
N CYS A 245 -3.77 -41.91 5.73
CA CYS A 245 -4.09 -40.59 5.18
C CYS A 245 -3.47 -39.50 6.05
N PHE A 246 -2.69 -38.61 5.43
CA PHE A 246 -1.97 -37.53 6.10
C PHE A 246 -2.54 -36.16 5.76
N LEU A 247 -2.53 -35.30 6.77
CA LEU A 247 -2.85 -33.89 6.66
C LEU A 247 -1.71 -33.03 7.21
N PRO A 248 -1.57 -31.78 6.73
CA PRO A 248 -0.65 -30.81 7.33
C PRO A 248 -1.09 -30.46 8.75
N SER A 249 -0.11 -30.19 9.61
CA SER A 249 -0.31 -29.85 11.01
C SER A 249 0.72 -28.84 11.48
N GLU A 250 0.35 -28.04 12.48
CA GLU A 250 1.30 -27.17 13.19
C GLU A 250 2.17 -27.93 14.21
N LEU A 251 1.77 -29.15 14.59
CA LEU A 251 2.47 -29.97 15.57
C LEU A 251 2.94 -31.29 14.95
N HIS A 252 4.04 -31.82 15.48
CA HIS A 252 4.57 -33.11 15.06
C HIS A 252 3.54 -34.23 15.26
N TRP A 253 3.42 -35.16 14.30
CA TRP A 253 2.37 -36.20 14.25
C TRP A 253 2.23 -36.98 15.56
N LYS A 254 3.35 -37.26 16.23
CA LYS A 254 3.38 -38.00 17.50
C LYS A 254 2.67 -37.24 18.62
N LYS A 255 2.90 -35.92 18.70
CA LYS A 255 2.24 -35.06 19.70
C LYS A 255 0.74 -34.96 19.42
N VAL A 256 0.37 -34.83 18.14
CA VAL A 256 -1.06 -34.83 17.74
C VAL A 256 -1.73 -36.13 18.17
N ALA A 257 -1.12 -37.29 17.88
CA ALA A 257 -1.66 -38.59 18.22
C ALA A 257 -1.72 -38.87 19.74
N ASP A 258 -0.76 -38.34 20.51
CA ASP A 258 -0.67 -38.58 21.95
C ASP A 258 -1.58 -37.65 22.77
N GLU A 259 -1.77 -36.39 22.32
CA GLU A 259 -2.38 -35.34 23.16
C GLU A 259 -3.67 -34.75 22.60
N HIS A 260 -3.94 -34.88 21.29
CA HIS A 260 -4.96 -34.04 20.64
C HIS A 260 -5.98 -34.78 19.77
N PHE A 261 -5.58 -35.82 19.05
CA PHE A 261 -6.44 -36.48 18.06
C PHE A 261 -6.04 -37.93 17.81
N THR A 262 -6.98 -38.85 18.05
CA THR A 262 -6.81 -40.28 17.73
C THR A 262 -7.22 -40.53 16.27
N PRO A 263 -6.33 -41.04 15.41
CA PRO A 263 -6.66 -41.31 14.01
C PRO A 263 -7.79 -42.34 13.87
N GLY A 264 -8.68 -42.12 12.89
CA GLY A 264 -9.75 -43.08 12.58
C GLY A 264 -9.19 -44.42 12.07
N THR A 265 -9.84 -45.53 12.40
CA THR A 265 -9.45 -46.90 11.98
C THR A 265 -10.10 -47.34 10.65
N THR A 266 -10.82 -46.41 10.02
CA THR A 266 -11.38 -46.47 8.67
C THR A 266 -11.37 -45.06 8.09
N SER A 267 -11.66 -44.91 6.80
CA SER A 267 -11.76 -43.59 6.17
C SER A 267 -12.82 -42.73 6.87
N ILE A 268 -12.42 -41.56 7.37
CA ILE A 268 -13.30 -40.56 7.97
C ILE A 268 -13.37 -39.30 7.09
N ALA A 269 -14.37 -38.46 7.33
CA ALA A 269 -14.54 -37.20 6.62
C ALA A 269 -13.44 -36.18 6.99
N PHE A 270 -13.13 -35.29 6.06
CA PHE A 270 -12.20 -34.18 6.25
C PHE A 270 -12.85 -32.98 6.96
N ASP A 271 -14.18 -32.94 7.01
CA ASP A 271 -14.98 -31.84 7.54
C ASP A 271 -14.73 -31.63 9.03
N GLY A 272 -14.62 -30.37 9.45
CA GLY A 272 -14.37 -29.97 10.85
C GLY A 272 -12.94 -30.16 11.35
N PHE A 273 -12.05 -30.84 10.62
CA PHE A 273 -10.67 -31.04 11.08
C PHE A 273 -9.89 -29.72 11.24
N PRO A 274 -9.95 -28.73 10.33
CA PRO A 274 -9.26 -27.45 10.53
C PRO A 274 -9.73 -26.68 11.77
N GLU A 275 -11.00 -26.78 12.14
CA GLU A 275 -11.50 -26.17 13.38
C GLU A 275 -10.92 -26.88 14.61
N LEU A 276 -10.90 -28.21 14.60
CA LEU A 276 -10.28 -29.01 15.66
C LEU A 276 -8.81 -28.62 15.88
N THR A 277 -8.04 -28.42 14.81
CA THR A 277 -6.62 -28.06 14.93
C THR A 277 -6.37 -26.72 15.64
N LYS A 278 -7.35 -25.80 15.68
CA LYS A 278 -7.19 -24.54 16.45
C LYS A 278 -7.03 -24.79 17.94
N THR A 279 -7.50 -25.94 18.44
CA THR A 279 -7.35 -26.35 19.84
C THR A 279 -5.96 -26.93 20.15
N PHE A 280 -5.17 -27.29 19.13
CA PHE A 280 -3.87 -27.94 19.31
C PHE A 280 -2.83 -27.00 19.93
N ILE A 281 -2.94 -25.70 19.66
CA ILE A 281 -2.02 -24.68 20.15
C ILE A 281 -2.83 -23.59 20.85
N LYS A 282 -2.65 -23.44 22.16
CA LYS A 282 -3.08 -22.23 22.88
C LYS A 282 -2.24 -21.07 22.38
N ARG A 283 -2.81 -20.23 21.51
CA ARG A 283 -2.18 -18.97 21.09
C ARG A 283 -2.47 -17.94 22.17
N ASN A 284 -1.42 -17.28 22.66
CA ASN A 284 -1.62 -16.04 23.41
C ASN A 284 -2.10 -15.00 22.39
N ASP A 285 -3.42 -14.90 22.21
CA ASP A 285 -4.06 -13.83 21.43
C ASP A 285 -3.86 -12.45 22.09
N ASP A 286 -3.11 -12.36 23.19
CA ASP A 286 -2.89 -11.17 24.01
C ASP A 286 -2.03 -10.08 23.37
N GLU A 287 -1.30 -10.34 22.28
CA GLU A 287 -0.40 -9.33 21.68
C GLU A 287 -1.10 -8.34 20.72
N CYS A 288 -2.26 -8.67 20.14
CA CYS A 288 -2.95 -7.80 19.19
C CYS A 288 -4.47 -7.69 19.42
N ILE A 289 -5.05 -6.54 19.06
CA ILE A 289 -6.51 -6.33 19.09
C ILE A 289 -7.04 -6.53 17.67
N ASP A 290 -7.90 -7.52 17.46
CA ASP A 290 -8.54 -7.78 16.17
C ASP A 290 -9.73 -6.83 15.97
N ILE A 291 -9.68 -6.01 14.91
CA ILE A 291 -10.71 -5.02 14.54
C ILE A 291 -11.48 -5.55 13.34
N ALA A 292 -12.76 -5.85 13.52
CA ALA A 292 -13.58 -6.43 12.47
C ALA A 292 -14.04 -5.40 11.42
N LEU A 293 -14.31 -5.91 10.20
CA LEU A 293 -14.82 -5.12 9.08
C LEU A 293 -16.24 -4.58 9.34
N ASP A 294 -16.67 -3.62 8.51
CA ASP A 294 -18.03 -3.09 8.44
C ASP A 294 -18.60 -2.56 9.77
N ASN A 295 -17.74 -1.99 10.61
CA ASN A 295 -18.06 -1.50 11.95
C ASN A 295 -18.57 -2.59 12.91
N LYS A 296 -18.23 -3.87 12.68
CA LYS A 296 -18.59 -4.96 13.60
C LYS A 296 -17.70 -4.94 14.84
N VAL A 297 -18.26 -5.36 15.97
CA VAL A 297 -17.54 -5.56 17.24
C VAL A 297 -17.66 -7.04 17.59
N THR A 298 -16.55 -7.79 17.45
CA THR A 298 -16.56 -9.25 17.51
C THR A 298 -15.88 -9.84 18.74
N ASN A 299 -15.15 -9.00 19.51
CA ASN A 299 -14.46 -9.43 20.72
C ASN A 299 -14.38 -8.29 21.74
N LEU A 300 -14.22 -8.65 23.02
CA LEU A 300 -14.23 -7.70 24.14
C LEU A 300 -13.02 -6.76 24.15
N ARG A 301 -11.88 -7.14 23.56
CA ARG A 301 -10.71 -6.26 23.47
C ARG A 301 -10.94 -5.13 22.47
N HIS A 302 -11.57 -5.44 21.33
CA HIS A 302 -12.02 -4.44 20.37
C HIS A 302 -13.09 -3.52 20.98
N LEU A 303 -14.05 -4.09 21.72
CA LEU A 303 -15.04 -3.30 22.47
C LEU A 303 -14.34 -2.29 23.42
N ALA A 304 -13.42 -2.76 24.26
CA ALA A 304 -12.70 -1.90 25.20
C ALA A 304 -11.91 -0.80 24.47
N TYR A 305 -11.25 -1.14 23.35
CA TYR A 305 -10.56 -0.16 22.52
C TYR A 305 -11.49 0.91 21.94
N LEU A 306 -12.67 0.51 21.44
CA LEU A 306 -13.70 1.43 20.95
C LEU A 306 -14.27 2.31 22.06
N LEU A 307 -14.59 1.75 23.22
CA LEU A 307 -15.12 2.50 24.36
C LEU A 307 -14.14 3.59 24.79
N LYS A 308 -12.85 3.29 24.86
CA LYS A 308 -11.80 4.27 25.16
C LYS A 308 -11.66 5.37 24.10
N ALA A 309 -11.98 5.06 22.84
CA ALA A 309 -12.01 6.07 21.77
C ALA A 309 -13.25 6.98 21.85
N ILE A 310 -14.37 6.46 22.39
CA ILE A 310 -15.65 7.17 22.49
C ILE A 310 -15.75 7.98 23.79
N ILE A 311 -15.28 7.43 24.91
CA ILE A 311 -15.37 7.99 26.26
C ILE A 311 -13.95 8.15 26.83
N LYS A 312 -13.53 9.39 27.08
CA LYS A 312 -12.16 9.70 27.57
C LYS A 312 -12.02 9.50 29.08
N ASN A 313 -13.12 9.65 29.82
CA ASN A 313 -13.15 9.44 31.26
C ASN A 313 -13.11 7.93 31.59
N SER A 314 -12.00 7.47 32.19
CA SER A 314 -11.78 6.04 32.46
C SER A 314 -12.80 5.42 33.41
N THR A 315 -13.42 6.21 34.29
CA THR A 315 -14.44 5.68 35.20
C THR A 315 -15.70 5.30 34.43
N VAL A 316 -16.21 6.22 33.60
CA VAL A 316 -17.41 5.99 32.79
C VAL A 316 -17.16 4.90 31.74
N GLU A 317 -15.98 4.92 31.11
CA GLU A 317 -15.56 3.89 30.16
C GLU A 317 -15.58 2.49 30.79
N ASN A 318 -14.94 2.31 31.96
CA ASN A 318 -14.95 1.03 32.68
C ASN A 318 -16.37 0.62 33.11
N MET A 319 -17.22 1.56 33.53
CA MET A 319 -18.62 1.24 33.86
C MET A 319 -19.36 0.61 32.67
N PHE A 320 -19.20 1.17 31.47
CA PHE A 320 -19.79 0.59 30.25
C PHE A 320 -19.15 -0.76 29.89
N LEU A 321 -17.83 -0.87 29.99
CA LEU A 321 -17.11 -2.09 29.66
C LEU A 321 -17.51 -3.24 30.58
N GLU A 322 -17.48 -3.04 31.90
CA GLU A 322 -17.88 -4.04 32.89
C GLU A 322 -19.35 -4.45 32.72
N HIS A 323 -20.23 -3.47 32.46
CA HIS A 323 -21.64 -3.74 32.21
C HIS A 323 -21.84 -4.65 30.99
N ILE A 324 -21.19 -4.35 29.86
CA ILE A 324 -21.32 -5.14 28.63
C ILE A 324 -20.65 -6.51 28.81
N GLN A 325 -19.47 -6.58 29.44
CA GLN A 325 -18.79 -7.85 29.71
C GLN A 325 -19.65 -8.78 30.59
N THR A 326 -20.36 -8.23 31.55
CA THR A 326 -21.21 -9.00 32.47
C THR A 326 -22.50 -9.47 31.80
N ASN A 327 -23.16 -8.60 31.03
CA ASN A 327 -24.51 -8.85 30.51
C ASN A 327 -24.54 -9.34 29.06
N ASP A 328 -23.47 -9.12 28.30
CA ASP A 328 -23.34 -9.48 26.89
C ASP A 328 -21.89 -9.94 26.54
N PRO A 329 -21.36 -10.99 27.21
CA PRO A 329 -19.97 -11.43 27.04
C PRO A 329 -19.64 -11.93 25.62
N GLU A 330 -20.66 -12.39 24.89
CA GLU A 330 -20.54 -12.86 23.50
C GLU A 330 -20.86 -11.75 22.47
N LEU A 331 -21.10 -10.52 22.92
CA LEU A 331 -21.43 -9.35 22.09
C LEU A 331 -22.60 -9.58 21.13
N LYS A 332 -23.67 -10.25 21.56
CA LYS A 332 -24.85 -10.51 20.72
C LYS A 332 -25.64 -9.24 20.44
N TYR A 333 -25.70 -8.33 21.40
CA TYR A 333 -26.51 -7.10 21.31
C TYR A 333 -25.66 -5.87 20.94
N HIS A 334 -24.37 -5.91 21.23
CA HIS A 334 -23.41 -4.84 20.89
C HIS A 334 -22.42 -5.28 19.81
N ASN A 335 -22.91 -6.00 18.79
CA ASN A 335 -22.08 -6.54 17.69
C ASN A 335 -21.74 -5.51 16.60
N THR A 336 -22.21 -4.27 16.69
CA THR A 336 -21.83 -3.18 15.79
C THR A 336 -21.52 -1.88 16.54
N LEU A 337 -20.73 -1.00 15.93
CA LEU A 337 -20.48 0.35 16.44
C LEU A 337 -21.77 1.14 16.67
N PHE A 338 -22.77 0.97 15.80
CA PHE A 338 -24.03 1.72 15.90
C PHE A 338 -24.88 1.25 17.08
N ASP A 339 -24.92 -0.06 17.33
CA ASP A 339 -25.60 -0.61 18.51
C ASP A 339 -24.92 -0.16 19.79
N LEU A 340 -23.58 -0.17 19.80
CA LEU A 340 -22.78 0.34 20.92
C LEU A 340 -23.03 1.83 21.18
N ILE A 341 -22.94 2.68 20.15
CA ILE A 341 -23.20 4.13 20.27
C ILE A 341 -24.64 4.38 20.76
N LYS A 342 -25.62 3.64 20.22
CA LYS A 342 -27.02 3.77 20.65
C LYS A 342 -27.17 3.46 22.14
N PHE A 343 -26.59 2.35 22.59
CA PHE A 343 -26.60 1.97 24.00
C PHE A 343 -25.98 3.05 24.89
N ILE A 344 -24.76 3.49 24.57
CA ILE A 344 -24.05 4.52 25.34
C ILE A 344 -24.87 5.82 25.41
N LYS A 345 -25.41 6.28 24.28
CA LYS A 345 -26.24 7.50 24.23
C LYS A 345 -27.47 7.38 25.12
N GLN A 346 -28.18 6.25 25.06
CA GLN A 346 -29.37 6.04 25.88
C GLN A 346 -29.01 6.08 27.36
N SER A 347 -27.97 5.35 27.77
CA SER A 347 -27.52 5.31 29.16
C SER A 347 -27.04 6.67 29.68
N ILE A 348 -26.36 7.47 28.85
CA ILE A 348 -25.93 8.83 29.22
C ILE A 348 -27.14 9.75 29.37
N ILE A 349 -28.06 9.76 28.39
CA ILE A 349 -29.25 10.64 28.40
C ILE A 349 -30.12 10.39 29.63
N GLU A 350 -30.25 9.13 30.06
CA GLU A 350 -31.01 8.77 31.28
C GLU A 350 -30.47 9.43 32.56
N GLN A 351 -29.22 9.91 32.57
CA GLN A 351 -28.63 10.63 33.70
C GLN A 351 -29.01 12.12 33.75
N PHE A 352 -29.62 12.65 32.68
CA PHE A 352 -30.04 14.04 32.60
C PHE A 352 -31.50 14.19 33.04
N LYS A 353 -31.71 14.82 34.20
CA LYS A 353 -33.04 15.14 34.73
C LYS A 353 -33.29 16.64 34.64
N ALA A 354 -34.51 17.02 34.23
CA ALA A 354 -34.84 18.42 33.96
C ALA A 354 -34.81 19.33 35.21
N ASP A 355 -34.96 18.75 36.41
CA ASP A 355 -35.08 19.43 37.70
C ASP A 355 -33.79 19.40 38.54
N SER A 356 -32.69 18.85 38.02
CA SER A 356 -31.41 18.75 38.73
C SER A 356 -30.21 19.00 37.83
N ILE A 357 -29.11 19.51 38.40
CA ILE A 357 -27.83 19.62 37.71
C ILE A 357 -27.23 18.21 37.57
N THR A 358 -26.90 17.82 36.33
CA THR A 358 -26.23 16.54 36.04
C THR A 358 -24.78 16.54 36.53
N GLU A 359 -24.32 15.40 37.02
CA GLU A 359 -22.93 15.23 37.42
C GLU A 359 -21.96 15.46 36.24
N GLU A 360 -20.78 16.00 36.54
CA GLU A 360 -19.78 16.40 35.54
C GLU A 360 -19.37 15.24 34.63
N ILE A 361 -19.21 14.02 35.19
CA ILE A 361 -18.79 12.83 34.43
C ILE A 361 -19.74 12.49 33.27
N TRP A 362 -21.05 12.71 33.44
CA TRP A 362 -22.04 12.43 32.41
C TRP A 362 -22.13 13.56 31.38
N SER A 363 -21.89 14.80 31.82
CA SER A 363 -21.74 15.95 30.91
C SER A 363 -20.51 15.83 30.02
N GLU A 364 -19.38 15.36 30.59
CA GLU A 364 -18.15 15.04 29.86
C GLU A 364 -18.39 13.90 28.86
N ALA A 365 -19.00 12.80 29.30
CA ALA A 365 -19.30 11.66 28.43
C ALA A 365 -20.20 12.04 27.24
N LEU A 366 -21.22 12.87 27.46
CA LEU A 366 -22.07 13.41 26.40
C LEU A 366 -21.27 14.26 25.39
N THR A 367 -20.32 15.07 25.89
CA THR A 367 -19.43 15.86 25.03
C THR A 367 -18.51 14.95 24.19
N ASN A 368 -17.92 13.92 24.81
CA ASN A 368 -17.02 13.00 24.14
C ASN A 368 -17.73 12.23 23.00
N ILE A 369 -18.94 11.72 23.23
CA ILE A 369 -19.68 11.01 22.17
C ILE A 369 -20.07 11.94 21.02
N CYS A 370 -20.40 13.21 21.30
CA CYS A 370 -20.65 14.21 20.25
C CYS A 370 -19.38 14.53 19.45
N GLU A 371 -18.21 14.66 20.10
CA GLU A 371 -16.91 14.81 19.43
C GLU A 371 -16.59 13.60 18.56
N TYR A 372 -16.76 12.39 19.10
CA TYR A 372 -16.52 11.14 18.38
C TYR A 372 -17.36 11.07 17.10
N GLU A 373 -18.66 11.37 17.17
CA GLU A 373 -19.53 11.35 15.99
C GLU A 373 -19.16 12.41 14.95
N ARG A 374 -18.81 13.62 15.38
CA ARG A 374 -18.30 14.66 14.46
C ARG A 374 -17.05 14.17 13.74
N ASN A 375 -16.10 13.57 14.47
CA ASN A 375 -14.87 13.03 13.89
C ASN A 375 -15.13 11.83 12.97
N TYR A 376 -16.10 10.97 13.31
CA TYR A 376 -16.52 9.84 12.48
C TYR A 376 -17.11 10.34 11.14
N ILE A 377 -18.03 11.32 11.19
CA ILE A 377 -18.64 11.92 10.00
C ILE A 377 -17.56 12.60 9.16
N ASP A 378 -16.66 13.34 9.80
CA ASP A 378 -15.56 14.03 9.13
C ASP A 378 -14.64 13.05 8.39
N SER A 379 -14.21 11.98 9.09
CA SER A 379 -13.35 10.92 8.56
C SER A 379 -14.00 10.24 7.35
N CYS A 380 -15.28 9.85 7.47
CA CYS A 380 -16.06 9.28 6.37
C CYS A 380 -16.16 10.24 5.16
N ALA A 381 -16.17 11.55 5.41
CA ALA A 381 -16.30 12.56 4.35
C ALA A 381 -14.95 12.98 3.74
N ARG A 382 -13.79 12.65 4.34
CA ARG A 382 -12.48 13.17 3.90
C ARG A 382 -12.21 12.91 2.42
N TYR A 383 -12.51 11.71 1.93
CA TYR A 383 -12.32 11.31 0.51
C TYR A 383 -13.63 11.26 -0.29
N ASN A 384 -14.73 11.78 0.24
CA ASN A 384 -16.00 11.83 -0.47
C ASN A 384 -16.01 13.02 -1.45
N ALA A 385 -15.77 12.74 -2.73
CA ALA A 385 -15.71 13.74 -3.80
C ALA A 385 -16.99 14.58 -3.94
N ASN A 386 -18.17 14.02 -3.62
CA ASN A 386 -19.45 14.75 -3.72
C ASN A 386 -19.59 15.85 -2.65
N LYS A 387 -18.70 15.88 -1.65
CA LYS A 387 -18.69 16.87 -0.57
C LYS A 387 -17.54 17.89 -0.72
N LYS A 388 -16.88 17.96 -1.87
CA LYS A 388 -15.74 18.86 -2.10
C LYS A 388 -16.10 19.97 -3.10
N PRO A 389 -15.47 21.17 -2.99
CA PRO A 389 -15.69 22.25 -3.95
C PRO A 389 -15.29 21.84 -5.38
N ASP A 390 -14.19 21.09 -5.50
CA ASP A 390 -13.77 20.43 -6.73
C ASP A 390 -13.67 18.91 -6.48
N PRO A 391 -14.61 18.10 -7.01
CA PRO A 391 -14.55 16.64 -6.93
C PRO A 391 -13.31 16.02 -7.57
N SER A 392 -12.69 16.68 -8.56
CA SER A 392 -11.52 16.17 -9.27
C SER A 392 -10.23 16.28 -8.46
N ALA A 393 -10.21 17.14 -7.44
CA ALA A 393 -9.05 17.38 -6.58
C ALA A 393 -8.82 16.31 -5.48
N VAL A 394 -9.71 15.32 -5.35
CA VAL A 394 -9.65 14.33 -4.25
C VAL A 394 -8.68 13.19 -4.52
N PHE A 395 -8.68 12.70 -5.76
CA PHE A 395 -7.92 11.51 -6.15
C PHE A 395 -6.86 11.90 -7.17
N TRP A 396 -5.74 11.18 -7.15
CA TRP A 396 -4.68 11.38 -8.12
C TRP A 396 -5.21 11.19 -9.57
N PRO A 397 -4.94 12.12 -10.51
CA PRO A 397 -5.35 11.96 -11.89
C PRO A 397 -4.69 10.73 -12.53
N ASN A 398 -5.51 9.78 -12.97
CA ASN A 398 -5.07 8.57 -13.67
C ASN A 398 -5.87 8.41 -14.99
N PRO A 399 -5.21 8.54 -16.17
CA PRO A 399 -5.86 8.36 -17.47
C PRO A 399 -6.48 6.98 -17.68
N ASP A 400 -5.96 5.95 -17.01
CA ASP A 400 -6.40 4.56 -17.14
C ASP A 400 -7.43 4.15 -16.08
N HIS A 401 -7.87 5.08 -15.22
CA HIS A 401 -8.85 4.76 -14.19
C HIS A 401 -10.21 4.41 -14.82
N PRO A 402 -10.82 3.24 -14.49
CA PRO A 402 -11.95 2.69 -15.22
C PRO A 402 -13.21 3.58 -15.23
N THR A 403 -13.37 4.42 -14.20
CA THR A 403 -14.56 5.28 -14.04
C THR A 403 -14.24 6.78 -13.97
N ARG A 404 -12.96 7.17 -13.95
CA ARG A 404 -12.53 8.57 -13.75
C ARG A 404 -11.22 8.86 -14.50
N PRO A 405 -11.19 8.69 -15.84
CA PRO A 405 -9.99 8.91 -16.62
C PRO A 405 -9.64 10.40 -16.65
N LEU A 406 -8.67 10.82 -15.84
CA LEU A 406 -8.20 12.20 -15.76
C LEU A 406 -6.70 12.26 -16.00
N SER A 407 -6.26 13.22 -16.80
CA SER A 407 -4.83 13.49 -17.00
C SER A 407 -4.38 14.63 -16.10
N LYS A 408 -3.24 14.45 -15.42
CA LYS A 408 -2.63 15.53 -14.64
C LYS A 408 -2.22 16.72 -15.52
N TYR A 409 -1.98 16.51 -16.81
CA TYR A 409 -1.57 17.55 -17.76
C TYR A 409 -2.70 18.49 -18.21
N ASN A 410 -3.95 18.15 -17.87
CA ASN A 410 -5.13 18.99 -18.10
C ASN A 410 -5.65 19.61 -16.79
N ALA A 411 -4.99 19.35 -15.66
CA ALA A 411 -5.43 19.84 -14.36
C ALA A 411 -4.87 21.24 -14.07
N LEU A 412 -5.67 22.05 -13.37
CA LEU A 412 -5.19 23.27 -12.72
C LEU A 412 -5.07 22.98 -11.21
N PRO A 413 -3.89 23.15 -10.59
CA PRO A 413 -3.64 22.73 -9.21
C PRO A 413 -4.21 23.71 -8.16
N TYR A 414 -5.48 24.09 -8.27
CA TYR A 414 -6.19 24.90 -7.27
C TYR A 414 -7.64 24.40 -7.09
N VAL A 415 -8.23 24.68 -5.93
CA VAL A 415 -9.62 24.28 -5.62
C VAL A 415 -10.54 25.49 -5.49
N ASN A 416 -10.11 26.50 -4.73
CA ASN A 416 -10.92 27.69 -4.46
C ASN A 416 -10.42 28.88 -5.28
N LYS A 417 -11.36 29.65 -5.85
CA LYS A 417 -11.07 30.99 -6.39
C LYS A 417 -11.10 32.00 -5.26
N VAL A 418 -10.20 32.98 -5.30
CA VAL A 418 -10.07 34.04 -4.29
C VAL A 418 -9.88 35.39 -5.02
N PRO A 419 -10.96 35.95 -5.61
CA PRO A 419 -10.86 37.14 -6.45
C PRO A 419 -10.61 38.41 -5.62
N ILE A 420 -9.33 38.77 -5.47
CA ILE A 420 -8.87 39.89 -4.64
C ILE A 420 -8.55 41.16 -5.43
N MET A 421 -8.53 41.11 -6.77
CA MET A 421 -8.13 42.22 -7.63
C MET A 421 -8.89 42.28 -8.95
N ASP A 422 -8.71 43.38 -9.67
CA ASP A 422 -9.18 43.64 -11.03
C ASP A 422 -8.04 44.30 -11.84
N MET A 423 -8.33 44.73 -13.08
CA MET A 423 -7.34 45.36 -13.97
C MET A 423 -6.79 46.70 -13.42
N ASP A 424 -7.59 47.43 -12.65
CA ASP A 424 -7.24 48.75 -12.10
C ASP A 424 -6.48 48.64 -10.76
N THR A 425 -6.47 47.46 -10.15
CA THR A 425 -5.80 47.22 -8.87
C THR A 425 -4.27 47.39 -9.03
N PRO A 426 -3.63 48.30 -8.27
CA PRO A 426 -2.18 48.48 -8.32
C PRO A 426 -1.45 47.19 -7.91
N ILE A 427 -0.72 46.60 -8.86
CA ILE A 427 -0.02 45.32 -8.67
C ILE A 427 1.50 45.48 -8.85
N GLY A 428 2.27 44.83 -7.99
CA GLY A 428 3.71 44.71 -8.13
C GLY A 428 4.19 43.27 -8.05
N SER A 429 5.47 43.03 -8.36
CA SER A 429 6.06 41.70 -8.21
C SER A 429 7.57 41.75 -8.00
N ALA A 430 8.13 40.88 -7.16
CA ALA A 430 9.57 40.70 -6.98
C ALA A 430 9.92 39.20 -6.89
N GLY A 431 11.14 38.83 -7.30
CA GLY A 431 11.65 37.47 -7.07
C GLY A 431 12.64 36.99 -8.11
N SER A 432 12.63 35.67 -8.34
CA SER A 432 13.49 34.98 -9.31
C SER A 432 13.25 35.43 -10.77
N CYS A 433 14.01 34.91 -11.74
CA CYS A 433 13.80 35.17 -13.18
C CYS A 433 12.33 34.93 -13.61
N PHE A 434 11.63 34.01 -12.96
CA PHE A 434 10.22 33.73 -13.25
C PHE A 434 9.30 34.92 -12.91
N ALA A 435 9.64 35.72 -11.89
CA ALA A 435 8.89 36.93 -11.53
C ALA A 435 8.98 38.02 -12.62
N PHE A 436 10.07 38.05 -13.40
CA PHE A 436 10.18 38.97 -14.54
C PHE A 436 9.17 38.64 -15.63
N GLU A 437 8.98 37.36 -15.95
CA GLU A 437 7.98 36.95 -16.95
C GLU A 437 6.56 37.33 -16.51
N ILE A 438 6.25 37.19 -15.22
CA ILE A 438 4.98 37.65 -14.63
C ILE A 438 4.83 39.18 -14.73
N ALA A 439 5.86 39.94 -14.38
CA ALA A 439 5.86 41.41 -14.47
C ALA A 439 5.63 41.91 -15.89
N LYS A 440 6.32 41.28 -16.86
CA LYS A 440 6.18 41.59 -18.28
C LYS A 440 4.77 41.30 -18.76
N PHE A 441 4.18 40.18 -18.35
CA PHE A 441 2.80 39.83 -18.69
C PHE A 441 1.82 40.88 -18.18
N PHE A 442 1.90 41.26 -16.90
CA PHE A 442 0.95 42.24 -16.34
C PHE A 442 0.97 43.56 -17.11
N GLN A 443 2.17 44.04 -17.48
CA GLN A 443 2.30 45.23 -18.31
C GLN A 443 1.82 45.04 -19.75
N GLN A 444 2.02 43.85 -20.34
CA GLN A 444 1.57 43.52 -21.69
C GLN A 444 0.04 43.50 -21.81
N ASP A 445 -0.62 42.93 -20.81
CA ASP A 445 -2.07 42.74 -20.77
C ASP A 445 -2.83 43.94 -20.19
N GLY A 446 -2.12 45.02 -19.82
CA GLY A 446 -2.72 46.28 -19.40
C GLY A 446 -3.19 46.31 -17.95
N TYR A 447 -2.68 45.44 -17.08
CA TYR A 447 -2.89 45.57 -15.64
C TYR A 447 -2.21 46.85 -15.13
N ASN A 448 -2.74 47.42 -14.04
CA ASN A 448 -2.14 48.55 -13.33
C ASN A 448 -0.86 48.13 -12.58
N TYR A 449 0.17 47.74 -13.34
CA TYR A 449 1.45 47.34 -12.80
C TYR A 449 2.22 48.57 -12.32
N VAL A 450 2.55 48.59 -11.03
CA VAL A 450 3.25 49.70 -10.39
C VAL A 450 4.69 49.76 -10.87
N ILE A 451 5.09 50.93 -11.39
CA ILE A 451 6.47 51.21 -11.81
C ILE A 451 6.88 52.54 -11.18
N THR A 452 7.84 52.49 -10.27
CA THR A 452 8.39 53.66 -9.55
C THR A 452 9.82 53.98 -9.95
N GLU A 453 10.50 53.06 -10.64
CA GLU A 453 11.86 53.26 -11.13
C GLU A 453 12.05 52.68 -12.53
N ARG A 454 12.71 53.44 -13.40
CA ARG A 454 13.14 53.00 -14.74
C ARG A 454 14.54 53.55 -15.01
N ASN A 455 15.32 52.84 -15.82
CA ASN A 455 16.65 53.30 -16.24
C ASN A 455 16.63 53.87 -17.67
N ASP A 456 15.79 54.87 -17.91
CA ASP A 456 15.64 55.49 -19.24
C ASP A 456 16.64 56.61 -19.52
N ASN A 457 17.45 57.00 -18.54
CA ASN A 457 18.52 57.97 -18.73
C ASN A 457 19.83 57.25 -19.12
N PRO A 458 20.27 57.28 -20.39
CA PRO A 458 21.51 56.62 -20.81
C PRO A 458 22.77 57.22 -20.17
N GLN A 459 22.69 58.43 -19.59
CA GLN A 459 23.79 59.11 -18.91
C GLN A 459 23.86 58.80 -17.41
N SER A 460 22.98 57.93 -16.87
CA SER A 460 22.95 57.59 -15.44
C SER A 460 24.19 56.84 -14.97
N GLY A 461 24.86 56.13 -15.88
CA GLY A 461 25.92 55.17 -15.54
C GLY A 461 25.40 53.89 -14.88
N LEU A 462 24.08 53.71 -14.82
CA LEU A 462 23.40 52.48 -14.38
C LEU A 462 23.16 51.59 -15.60
N VAL A 463 23.43 50.29 -15.46
CA VAL A 463 23.17 49.27 -16.48
C VAL A 463 22.36 48.16 -15.85
N ILE A 464 21.24 47.79 -16.49
CA ILE A 464 20.34 46.73 -16.01
C ILE A 464 20.34 45.63 -17.06
N ASP A 465 20.64 44.40 -16.65
CA ASP A 465 20.69 43.28 -17.59
C ASP A 465 19.34 43.07 -18.29
N GLY A 466 19.38 42.95 -19.60
CA GLY A 466 18.21 42.76 -20.46
C GLY A 466 17.22 43.93 -20.49
N TYR A 467 17.61 45.15 -20.09
CA TYR A 467 16.80 46.37 -20.24
C TYR A 467 17.62 47.47 -20.94
N GLN A 468 17.03 48.10 -21.94
CA GLN A 468 17.60 49.25 -22.64
C GLN A 468 16.76 50.51 -22.38
N PRO A 469 17.38 51.71 -22.35
CA PRO A 469 16.64 52.96 -22.24
C PRO A 469 15.54 53.08 -23.30
N GLY A 470 14.30 53.28 -22.86
CA GLY A 470 13.12 53.35 -23.73
C GLY A 470 12.40 52.01 -23.95
N ASP A 471 12.86 50.90 -23.37
CA ASP A 471 12.16 49.61 -23.44
C ASP A 471 10.71 49.73 -22.95
N LYS A 472 9.77 49.14 -23.70
CA LYS A 472 8.34 49.26 -23.40
C LYS A 472 7.97 48.77 -21.99
N TYR A 473 8.65 47.74 -21.50
CA TYR A 473 8.31 47.07 -20.24
C TYR A 473 9.46 47.18 -19.24
N ALA A 474 9.14 47.62 -18.01
CA ALA A 474 10.08 47.58 -16.90
C ALA A 474 10.29 46.13 -16.44
N LYS A 475 11.45 45.84 -15.84
CA LYS A 475 11.74 44.51 -15.28
C LYS A 475 10.89 44.19 -14.06
N PHE A 476 10.73 45.18 -13.19
CA PHE A 476 10.06 45.11 -11.90
C PHE A 476 9.52 46.50 -11.54
N CYS A 477 8.90 46.65 -10.37
CA CYS A 477 8.43 47.95 -9.87
C CYS A 477 9.56 48.97 -9.68
N ALA A 478 10.71 48.48 -9.20
CA ALA A 478 11.93 49.25 -9.02
C ALA A 478 13.15 48.39 -9.39
N ASN A 479 14.32 48.99 -9.58
CA ASN A 479 15.52 48.32 -10.08
C ASN A 479 16.27 47.58 -8.95
N TYR A 480 15.57 46.81 -8.11
CA TYR A 480 16.18 46.02 -7.02
C TYR A 480 16.79 44.71 -7.49
N GLY A 481 16.65 44.38 -8.78
CA GLY A 481 17.24 43.18 -9.36
C GLY A 481 16.51 41.89 -9.01
N ILE A 482 17.16 40.75 -9.25
CA ILE A 482 16.57 39.44 -8.96
C ILE A 482 16.74 39.10 -7.48
N LEU A 483 15.65 38.65 -6.84
CA LEU A 483 15.66 38.21 -5.45
C LEU A 483 15.45 36.69 -5.39
N PHE A 484 16.48 35.98 -4.93
CA PHE A 484 16.49 34.52 -4.97
C PHE A 484 16.07 33.87 -3.65
N ASN A 485 16.46 34.46 -2.53
CA ASN A 485 16.29 33.91 -1.19
C ASN A 485 15.40 34.82 -0.32
N THR A 486 14.74 34.25 0.69
CA THR A 486 13.80 34.99 1.56
C THR A 486 14.44 36.14 2.35
N PRO A 487 15.70 36.08 2.84
CA PRO A 487 16.34 37.22 3.49
C PRO A 487 16.42 38.45 2.59
N SER A 488 16.60 38.28 1.28
CA SER A 488 16.71 39.40 0.34
C SER A 488 15.42 40.24 0.30
N PHE A 489 14.24 39.61 0.42
CA PHE A 489 12.97 40.32 0.51
C PHE A 489 12.87 41.13 1.81
N LYS A 490 13.15 40.49 2.96
CA LYS A 490 13.21 41.16 4.26
C LYS A 490 14.12 42.38 4.22
N GLN A 491 15.34 42.20 3.72
CA GLN A 491 16.33 43.28 3.61
C GLN A 491 15.85 44.41 2.69
N LEU A 492 15.13 44.09 1.61
CA LEU A 492 14.57 45.11 0.72
C LEU A 492 13.54 45.98 1.44
N ALA A 493 12.64 45.39 2.23
CA ALA A 493 11.70 46.16 3.06
C ALA A 493 12.41 46.93 4.19
N GLU A 494 13.38 46.30 4.87
CA GLU A 494 14.17 46.96 5.92
C GLU A 494 14.89 48.20 5.40
N LYS A 495 15.48 48.13 4.20
CA LYS A 495 16.12 49.28 3.54
C LYS A 495 15.10 50.35 3.18
N ALA A 496 13.99 49.98 2.55
CA ALA A 496 12.96 50.90 2.08
C ALA A 496 12.33 51.73 3.22
N PHE A 497 12.15 51.10 4.39
CA PHE A 497 11.54 51.75 5.56
C PHE A 497 12.56 52.19 6.63
N GLY A 498 13.85 52.04 6.37
CA GLY A 498 14.92 52.48 7.28
C GLY A 498 14.96 51.72 8.61
N ILE A 499 14.48 50.46 8.63
CA ILE A 499 14.46 49.59 9.83
C ILE A 499 15.88 49.14 10.20
N LYS A 500 16.70 48.85 9.19
CA LYS A 500 18.12 48.50 9.35
C LYS A 500 18.97 49.34 8.40
N LYS A 501 20.09 49.84 8.90
CA LYS A 501 21.11 50.51 8.08
C LYS A 501 22.04 49.46 7.48
N PHE A 502 22.34 49.59 6.19
CA PHE A 502 23.22 48.70 5.44
C PHE A 502 24.47 49.46 5.00
N ASP A 503 25.59 48.76 4.99
CA ASP A 503 26.80 49.29 4.38
C ASP A 503 26.66 49.35 2.86
N LYS A 504 27.21 50.42 2.27
CA LYS A 504 27.22 50.68 0.83
C LYS A 504 28.36 49.89 0.16
N LEU A 505 28.18 48.58 0.04
CA LEU A 505 29.17 47.66 -0.52
C LEU A 505 29.17 47.71 -2.06
N LEU A 506 30.35 47.85 -2.67
CA LEU A 506 30.53 47.80 -4.12
C LEU A 506 31.68 46.86 -4.49
N PHE A 507 31.35 45.82 -5.24
CA PHE A 507 32.33 44.88 -5.78
C PHE A 507 32.63 45.20 -7.23
N GLN A 508 33.91 45.21 -7.59
CA GLN A 508 34.31 45.37 -8.98
C GLN A 508 34.18 44.03 -9.72
N SER A 509 33.57 44.07 -10.91
CA SER A 509 33.49 42.93 -11.83
C SER A 509 34.70 42.89 -12.78
N GLU A 510 34.95 41.76 -13.40
CA GLU A 510 36.03 41.58 -14.40
C GLU A 510 35.86 42.50 -15.62
N THR A 511 34.63 42.92 -15.90
CA THR A 511 34.30 43.86 -16.99
C THR A 511 34.52 45.33 -16.64
N GLY A 512 34.99 45.64 -15.43
CA GLY A 512 35.21 47.01 -14.96
C GLY A 512 34.00 47.67 -14.28
N HIS A 513 32.79 47.13 -14.44
CA HIS A 513 31.59 47.61 -13.73
C HIS A 513 31.64 47.31 -12.23
N TYR A 514 30.91 48.10 -11.44
CA TYR A 514 30.64 47.87 -10.02
C TYR A 514 29.28 47.20 -9.81
N VAL A 515 29.19 46.34 -8.78
CA VAL A 515 28.01 45.54 -8.43
C VAL A 515 27.68 45.74 -6.96
N ASP A 516 26.41 46.02 -6.66
CA ASP A 516 25.83 45.99 -5.31
C ASP A 516 25.44 44.54 -4.98
N PRO A 517 25.91 43.95 -3.86
CA PRO A 517 25.58 42.56 -3.49
C PRO A 517 24.08 42.29 -3.31
N TYR A 518 23.28 43.32 -3.13
CA TYR A 518 21.84 43.23 -2.87
C TYR A 518 20.99 43.49 -4.13
N ARG A 519 21.59 43.86 -5.28
CA ARG A 519 20.87 44.19 -6.52
C ARG A 519 21.40 43.37 -7.69
N GLU A 520 20.94 42.14 -7.78
CA GLU A 520 21.39 41.23 -8.83
C GLU A 520 20.99 41.73 -10.23
N ASN A 521 21.90 41.59 -11.21
CA ASN A 521 21.74 42.07 -12.59
C ASN A 521 21.63 43.60 -12.73
N VAL A 522 22.07 44.34 -11.71
CA VAL A 522 22.20 45.79 -11.74
C VAL A 522 23.67 46.17 -11.56
N PHE A 523 24.19 46.94 -12.51
CA PHE A 523 25.60 47.29 -12.62
C PHE A 523 25.78 48.80 -12.70
N PHE A 524 26.94 49.28 -12.25
CA PHE A 524 27.28 50.70 -12.26
C PHE A 524 28.63 50.92 -12.94
N ASN A 525 28.70 51.88 -13.86
CA ASN A 525 29.93 52.22 -14.56
C ASN A 525 30.96 52.87 -13.63
N THR A 526 30.50 53.61 -12.61
CA THR A 526 31.35 54.29 -11.63
C THR A 526 30.76 54.20 -10.22
N LYS A 527 31.58 54.46 -9.20
CA LYS A 527 31.11 54.53 -7.80
C LYS A 527 30.16 55.71 -7.59
N GLU A 528 30.41 56.81 -8.29
CA GLU A 528 29.61 58.03 -8.25
C GLU A 528 28.20 57.78 -8.81
N ALA A 529 28.09 56.97 -9.87
CA ALA A 529 26.79 56.55 -10.41
C ALA A 529 25.97 55.79 -9.37
N TYR A 530 26.59 54.84 -8.65
CA TYR A 530 25.94 54.13 -7.54
C TYR A 530 25.48 55.07 -6.42
N LEU A 531 26.35 55.97 -5.98
CA LEU A 531 26.02 56.90 -4.89
C LEU A 531 24.90 57.89 -5.29
N ALA A 532 24.88 58.33 -6.54
CA ALA A 532 23.84 59.21 -7.08
C ALA A 532 22.49 58.51 -7.30
N ASP A 533 22.50 57.18 -7.44
CA ASP A 533 21.33 56.33 -7.60
C ASP A 533 20.75 55.87 -6.26
N TYR A 534 21.59 55.55 -5.28
CA TYR A 534 21.21 54.83 -4.05
C TYR A 534 19.96 55.37 -3.35
N ASP A 535 19.93 56.65 -2.98
CA ASP A 535 18.81 57.20 -2.22
C ASP A 535 17.52 57.28 -3.06
N LYS A 536 17.66 57.49 -4.38
CA LYS A 536 16.52 57.47 -5.32
C LYS A 536 15.95 56.07 -5.46
N HIS A 537 16.81 55.06 -5.58
CA HIS A 537 16.42 53.66 -5.63
C HIS A 537 15.68 53.24 -4.35
N ILE A 538 16.23 53.56 -3.17
CA ILE A 538 15.56 53.22 -1.90
C ILE A 538 14.19 53.89 -1.79
N GLN A 539 14.08 55.16 -2.20
CA GLN A 539 12.79 55.85 -2.23
C GLN A 539 11.82 55.20 -3.22
N ALA A 540 12.28 54.83 -4.42
CA ALA A 540 11.44 54.17 -5.42
C ALA A 540 10.94 52.78 -4.94
N VAL A 541 11.78 52.02 -4.25
CA VAL A 541 11.38 50.75 -3.61
C VAL A 541 10.28 51.01 -2.58
N LYS A 542 10.45 52.00 -1.70
CA LYS A 542 9.45 52.39 -0.71
C LYS A 542 8.12 52.79 -1.38
N ASP A 543 8.18 53.64 -2.40
CA ASP A 543 7.01 54.10 -3.13
C ASP A 543 6.28 52.93 -3.81
N SER A 544 7.01 51.92 -4.29
CA SER A 544 6.39 50.73 -4.87
C SER A 544 5.58 49.94 -3.85
N PHE A 545 6.12 49.73 -2.64
CA PHE A 545 5.42 49.03 -1.57
C PHE A 545 4.23 49.81 -1.01
N LEU A 546 4.30 51.15 -1.00
CA LEU A 546 3.18 52.00 -0.59
C LEU A 546 2.08 52.09 -1.65
N SER A 547 2.43 51.96 -2.94
CA SER A 547 1.47 52.08 -4.03
C SER A 547 0.75 50.77 -4.36
N CYS A 548 1.43 49.63 -4.19
CA CYS A 548 0.84 48.32 -4.50
C CYS A 548 -0.28 47.97 -3.52
N LYS A 549 -1.41 47.47 -4.03
CA LYS A 549 -2.42 46.78 -3.22
C LYS A 549 -2.24 45.27 -3.24
N VAL A 550 -1.75 44.73 -4.35
CA VAL A 550 -1.38 43.31 -4.49
C VAL A 550 0.08 43.23 -4.89
N PHE A 551 0.83 42.33 -4.28
CA PHE A 551 2.24 42.14 -4.61
C PHE A 551 2.57 40.65 -4.72
N VAL A 552 3.24 40.26 -5.80
CA VAL A 552 3.63 38.88 -6.04
C VAL A 552 5.09 38.67 -5.62
N VAL A 553 5.32 37.77 -4.66
CA VAL A 553 6.67 37.32 -4.29
C VAL A 553 6.91 35.92 -4.84
N THR A 554 7.95 35.77 -5.65
CA THR A 554 8.36 34.46 -6.17
C THR A 554 9.61 33.95 -5.47
N LEU A 555 9.46 32.95 -4.60
CA LEU A 555 10.53 32.28 -3.87
C LEU A 555 11.39 31.43 -4.81
N GLY A 556 12.72 31.60 -4.75
CA GLY A 556 13.64 30.95 -5.68
C GLY A 556 14.38 29.75 -5.10
N LEU A 557 15.10 29.98 -4.01
CA LEU A 557 16.07 29.05 -3.44
C LEU A 557 16.26 29.26 -1.93
N ASN A 558 16.54 28.18 -1.21
CA ASN A 558 16.75 28.19 0.25
C ASN A 558 18.24 28.19 0.63
N GLU A 559 19.16 28.19 -0.32
CA GLU A 559 20.59 28.37 -0.07
C GLU A 559 20.96 29.84 -0.18
N CYS A 560 21.86 30.34 0.65
CA CYS A 560 22.26 31.74 0.57
C CYS A 560 23.71 31.95 1.02
N TRP A 561 24.19 33.18 0.83
CA TRP A 561 25.54 33.60 1.16
C TRP A 561 25.46 34.78 2.11
N GLU A 562 25.76 34.52 3.37
CA GLU A 562 25.65 35.48 4.47
C GLU A 562 26.97 36.23 4.65
N LEU A 563 26.88 37.56 4.74
CA LEU A 563 27.95 38.50 5.05
C LEU A 563 28.21 38.57 6.57
N PRO A 564 29.32 39.18 7.03
CA PRO A 564 29.68 39.15 8.44
C PRO A 564 28.70 39.91 9.36
N ASP A 565 27.91 40.83 8.79
CA ASP A 565 26.88 41.62 9.48
C ASP A 565 25.49 40.93 9.51
N GLY A 566 25.44 39.66 9.09
CA GLY A 566 24.24 38.84 9.02
C GLY A 566 23.33 39.16 7.84
N THR A 567 23.70 40.11 6.97
CA THR A 567 22.97 40.33 5.71
C THR A 567 23.35 39.28 4.67
N VAL A 568 22.56 39.14 3.62
CA VAL A 568 22.68 38.09 2.62
C VAL A 568 22.77 38.71 1.24
N MET A 569 23.69 38.19 0.43
CA MET A 569 23.82 38.56 -0.98
C MET A 569 22.65 37.99 -1.80
N SER A 570 22.19 38.76 -2.79
CA SER A 570 21.16 38.30 -3.73
C SER A 570 21.70 37.14 -4.58
N ARG A 571 23.00 37.11 -4.91
CA ARG A 571 23.63 36.08 -5.73
C ARG A 571 24.81 35.38 -5.05
N ASN A 572 25.19 34.23 -5.59
CA ASN A 572 26.40 33.51 -5.23
C ASN A 572 27.67 34.38 -5.34
N PRO A 573 28.68 34.14 -4.50
CA PRO A 573 29.90 34.94 -4.46
C PRO A 573 30.74 34.78 -5.73
N ARG A 574 31.56 35.80 -5.98
CA ARG A 574 32.56 35.87 -7.05
C ARG A 574 33.95 36.13 -6.44
N ASN A 575 35.00 36.10 -7.26
CA ASN A 575 36.42 36.18 -6.86
C ASN A 575 36.72 37.11 -5.67
N ASN A 576 36.29 38.38 -5.74
CA ASN A 576 36.57 39.38 -4.71
C ASN A 576 35.55 39.44 -3.56
N THR A 577 34.62 38.49 -3.47
CA THR A 577 33.60 38.42 -2.41
C THR A 577 33.78 37.19 -1.50
N TYR A 578 34.58 36.20 -1.89
CA TYR A 578 34.71 34.93 -1.15
C TYR A 578 35.16 35.13 0.30
N GLN A 579 36.01 36.11 0.58
CA GLN A 579 36.51 36.40 1.92
C GLN A 579 35.46 36.99 2.89
N PHE A 580 34.28 37.36 2.39
CA PHE A 580 33.25 38.01 3.20
C PHE A 580 32.03 37.13 3.45
N VAL A 581 31.91 35.97 2.80
CA VAL A 581 30.67 35.20 2.82
C VAL A 581 30.82 33.83 3.44
N LYS A 582 29.74 33.38 4.08
CA LYS A 582 29.55 31.98 4.47
C LYS A 582 28.30 31.42 3.79
N HIS A 583 28.40 30.21 3.26
CA HIS A 583 27.25 29.49 2.71
C HIS A 583 26.30 29.08 3.84
N ARG A 584 24.99 29.20 3.60
CA ARG A 584 23.95 28.71 4.51
C ARG A 584 22.84 28.04 3.73
N THR A 585 22.18 27.08 4.38
CA THR A 585 20.92 26.51 3.93
C THR A 585 19.85 26.87 4.95
N LEU A 586 18.85 27.64 4.52
CA LEU A 586 17.78 28.17 5.37
C LEU A 586 16.75 27.09 5.68
N THR A 587 16.29 27.06 6.94
CA THR A 587 15.20 26.19 7.41
C THR A 587 13.82 26.72 7.01
N VAL A 588 12.76 25.92 7.20
CA VAL A 588 11.37 26.38 6.99
C VAL A 588 11.09 27.62 7.83
N GLU A 589 11.35 27.55 9.15
CA GLU A 589 11.12 28.64 10.10
C GLU A 589 11.86 29.92 9.71
N GLU A 590 13.11 29.84 9.27
CA GLU A 590 13.86 31.01 8.83
C GLU A 590 13.23 31.66 7.59
N ASN A 591 12.76 30.86 6.64
CA ASN A 591 12.07 31.36 5.45
C ASN A 591 10.73 32.02 5.81
N VAL A 592 9.95 31.41 6.71
CA VAL A 592 8.70 31.99 7.24
C VAL A 592 8.98 33.32 7.90
N ASN A 593 9.91 33.36 8.86
CA ASN A 593 10.25 34.57 9.60
C ASN A 593 10.72 35.72 8.70
N ASN A 594 11.48 35.42 7.63
CA ASN A 594 11.93 36.43 6.69
C ASN A 594 10.77 37.04 5.89
N ILE A 595 9.87 36.23 5.33
CA ILE A 595 8.75 36.74 4.54
C ILE A 595 7.69 37.38 5.44
N GLN A 596 7.44 36.86 6.65
CA GLN A 596 6.59 37.51 7.62
C GLN A 596 7.13 38.89 8.00
N SER A 597 8.43 39.00 8.30
CA SER A 597 9.06 40.30 8.58
C SER A 597 8.92 41.28 7.40
N PHE A 598 9.15 40.80 6.17
CA PHE A 598 8.93 41.60 4.96
C PHE A 598 7.50 42.14 4.89
N PHE A 599 6.52 41.27 5.09
CA PHE A 599 5.11 41.62 5.04
C PHE A 599 4.72 42.60 6.15
N ASP A 600 5.09 42.33 7.40
CA ASP A 600 4.73 43.14 8.56
C ASP A 600 5.29 44.56 8.45
N ILE A 601 6.54 44.70 7.98
CA ILE A 601 7.17 46.00 7.75
C ILE A 601 6.32 46.82 6.77
N ILE A 602 5.88 46.22 5.66
CA ILE A 602 5.08 46.92 4.65
C ILE A 602 3.67 47.21 5.17
N LYS A 603 3.00 46.21 5.76
CA LYS A 603 1.63 46.33 6.28
C LYS A 603 1.47 47.44 7.31
N LYS A 604 2.50 47.69 8.10
CA LYS A 604 2.53 48.82 9.05
C LYS A 604 2.27 50.18 8.37
N TYR A 605 2.73 50.36 7.14
CA TYR A 605 2.59 51.62 6.38
C TYR A 605 1.56 51.54 5.25
N ASN A 606 1.22 50.34 4.80
CA ASN A 606 0.20 50.08 3.78
C ASN A 606 -0.76 48.97 4.27
N PRO A 607 -1.79 49.31 5.06
CA PRO A 607 -2.74 48.32 5.61
C PRO A 607 -3.57 47.58 4.57
N ASP A 608 -3.59 48.01 3.31
CA ASP A 608 -4.33 47.34 2.22
C ASP A 608 -3.48 46.31 1.47
N PHE A 609 -2.17 46.26 1.71
CA PHE A 609 -1.20 45.43 0.98
C PHE A 609 -1.47 43.93 1.11
N LYS A 610 -1.72 43.24 0.01
CA LYS A 610 -1.90 41.78 -0.05
C LYS A 610 -0.71 41.13 -0.72
N LEU A 611 -0.36 39.95 -0.27
CA LEU A 611 0.81 39.21 -0.76
C LEU A 611 0.38 37.91 -1.44
N ILE A 612 0.76 37.74 -2.70
CA ILE A 612 0.65 36.46 -3.40
C ILE A 612 2.04 35.82 -3.42
N ILE A 613 2.17 34.68 -2.76
CA ILE A 613 3.39 33.89 -2.70
C ILE A 613 3.34 32.87 -3.83
N SER A 614 4.41 32.81 -4.61
CA SER A 614 4.64 31.84 -5.67
C SER A 614 5.99 31.15 -5.43
N LEU A 615 6.10 29.88 -5.77
CA LEU A 615 7.37 29.16 -5.80
C LEU A 615 7.88 29.08 -7.24
N SER A 616 9.14 29.42 -7.46
CA SER A 616 9.76 29.36 -8.78
C SER A 616 10.00 27.90 -9.20
N PRO A 617 9.58 27.49 -10.41
CA PRO A 617 9.88 26.15 -10.92
C PRO A 617 11.34 26.01 -11.36
N ILE A 618 12.04 27.13 -11.62
CA ILE A 618 13.39 27.11 -12.17
C ILE A 618 14.34 26.37 -11.21
N PRO A 619 15.04 25.32 -11.67
CA PRO A 619 15.94 24.53 -10.84
C PRO A 619 17.28 25.23 -10.62
N PHE A 620 17.97 24.83 -9.55
CA PHE A 620 19.31 25.31 -9.21
C PHE A 620 20.27 25.25 -10.39
N LEU A 621 21.10 26.30 -10.51
CA LEU A 621 22.26 26.27 -11.40
C LEU A 621 23.44 25.54 -10.73
N ALA A 622 23.59 25.71 -9.42
CA ALA A 622 24.61 25.09 -8.58
C ALA A 622 24.09 24.95 -7.15
N THR A 623 24.70 24.06 -6.36
CA THR A 623 24.45 23.91 -4.92
C THR A 623 25.77 23.99 -4.15
N GLY A 624 25.75 24.61 -2.98
CA GLY A 624 26.87 24.58 -2.03
C GLY A 624 26.95 23.29 -1.22
N ARG A 625 26.01 22.35 -1.42
CA ARG A 625 25.89 21.10 -0.65
C ARG A 625 26.46 19.87 -1.38
N ALA A 626 27.22 20.09 -2.46
CA ALA A 626 27.67 19.03 -3.36
C ALA A 626 28.48 17.92 -2.68
N ASP A 627 29.12 18.21 -1.53
CA ASP A 627 29.85 17.20 -0.74
C ASP A 627 28.95 16.11 -0.15
N THR A 628 27.65 16.39 0.00
CA THR A 628 26.68 15.47 0.64
C THR A 628 25.43 15.21 -0.20
N HIS A 629 25.13 16.06 -1.19
CA HIS A 629 23.91 15.98 -1.98
C HIS A 629 24.21 16.18 -3.46
N HIS A 630 23.60 15.35 -4.31
CA HIS A 630 23.49 15.67 -5.74
C HIS A 630 22.64 16.94 -5.93
N ILE A 631 22.93 17.74 -6.97
CA ILE A 631 22.23 19.01 -7.23
C ILE A 631 20.70 18.85 -7.35
N ILE A 632 20.24 17.75 -7.95
CA ILE A 632 18.80 17.45 -8.05
C ILE A 632 18.19 17.28 -6.66
N THR A 633 18.82 16.50 -5.77
CA THR A 633 18.33 16.29 -4.39
C THR A 633 18.36 17.59 -3.58
N ALA A 634 19.41 18.42 -3.75
CA ALA A 634 19.49 19.74 -3.12
C ALA A 634 18.38 20.68 -3.60
N ASN A 635 18.10 20.70 -4.91
CA ASN A 635 17.00 21.47 -5.49
C ASN A 635 15.64 20.97 -4.96
N THR A 636 15.38 19.66 -4.96
CA THR A 636 14.14 19.08 -4.42
C THR A 636 13.94 19.46 -2.96
N HIS A 637 14.99 19.38 -2.14
CA HIS A 637 14.97 19.85 -0.76
C HIS A 637 14.61 21.35 -0.68
N SER A 638 15.26 22.20 -1.48
CA SER A 638 14.98 23.63 -1.48
C SER A 638 13.53 23.95 -1.83
N LYS A 639 12.97 23.29 -2.85
CA LYS A 639 11.58 23.54 -3.26
C LYS A 639 10.60 23.03 -2.20
N ALA A 640 10.87 21.88 -1.59
CA ALA A 640 10.07 21.35 -0.48
C ALA A 640 10.06 22.31 0.73
N VAL A 641 11.23 22.77 1.18
CA VAL A 641 11.35 23.72 2.30
C VAL A 641 10.57 25.02 2.03
N LEU A 642 10.76 25.61 0.85
CA LEU A 642 10.08 26.85 0.49
C LEU A 642 8.57 26.66 0.31
N ARG A 643 8.13 25.48 -0.16
CA ARG A 643 6.71 25.18 -0.34
C ARG A 643 5.99 25.01 1.00
N VAL A 644 6.64 24.39 1.99
CA VAL A 644 6.12 24.31 3.36
C VAL A 644 6.09 25.71 4.00
N ALA A 645 7.15 26.51 3.83
CA ALA A 645 7.17 27.87 4.35
C ALA A 645 6.05 28.75 3.76
N ALA A 646 5.79 28.64 2.45
CA ALA A 646 4.67 29.33 1.80
C ALA A 646 3.30 28.93 2.38
N GLU A 647 3.12 27.65 2.71
CA GLU A 647 1.88 27.14 3.30
C GLU A 647 1.65 27.66 4.72
N GLU A 648 2.69 27.63 5.56
CA GLU A 648 2.62 28.19 6.91
C GLU A 648 2.27 29.69 6.89
N LEU A 649 2.88 30.45 5.98
CA LEU A 649 2.59 31.87 5.80
C LEU A 649 1.12 32.11 5.40
N VAL A 650 0.59 31.36 4.43
CA VAL A 650 -0.80 31.50 3.99
C VAL A 650 -1.80 31.07 5.07
N ASN A 651 -1.54 29.97 5.78
CA ASN A 651 -2.44 29.49 6.84
C ASN A 651 -2.50 30.44 8.03
N ASN A 652 -1.43 31.19 8.29
CA ASN A 652 -1.33 32.09 9.44
C ASN A 652 -1.68 33.56 9.11
N ASN A 653 -1.96 33.91 7.85
CA ASN A 653 -2.23 35.29 7.43
C ASN A 653 -3.40 35.40 6.42
N GLU A 654 -4.44 36.15 6.75
CA GLU A 654 -5.63 36.31 5.89
C GLU A 654 -5.38 37.06 4.56
N ASP A 655 -4.36 37.92 4.54
CA ASP A 655 -3.97 38.75 3.38
C ASP A 655 -2.82 38.13 2.56
N MET A 656 -2.48 36.86 2.82
CA MET A 656 -1.51 36.09 2.06
C MET A 656 -2.17 34.96 1.28
N TYR A 657 -1.75 34.77 0.03
CA TYR A 657 -2.31 33.77 -0.86
C TYR A 657 -1.21 32.99 -1.58
N TYR A 658 -1.49 31.75 -1.97
CA TYR A 658 -0.54 30.94 -2.75
C TYR A 658 -0.98 30.84 -4.21
N LEU A 659 -0.06 31.12 -5.13
CA LEU A 659 -0.19 30.81 -6.55
C LEU A 659 0.56 29.49 -6.84
N PRO A 660 -0.12 28.40 -7.23
CA PRO A 660 0.48 27.09 -7.47
C PRO A 660 1.20 26.99 -8.82
N SER A 661 2.00 28.02 -9.16
CA SER A 661 2.77 28.08 -10.40
C SER A 661 3.84 27.00 -10.47
N TYR A 662 4.46 26.66 -9.34
CA TYR A 662 5.46 25.59 -9.26
C TYR A 662 4.85 24.27 -9.71
N GLU A 663 3.75 23.87 -9.09
CA GLU A 663 3.05 22.62 -9.37
C GLU A 663 2.51 22.58 -10.81
N LEU A 664 1.97 23.70 -11.31
CA LEU A 664 1.47 23.77 -12.68
C LEU A 664 2.58 23.50 -13.70
N VAL A 665 3.76 24.10 -13.50
CA VAL A 665 4.91 23.93 -14.40
C VAL A 665 5.56 22.56 -14.24
N THR A 666 5.76 22.07 -13.01
CA THR A 666 6.53 20.84 -12.78
C THR A 666 5.70 19.56 -12.92
N GLU A 667 4.40 19.60 -12.59
CA GLU A 667 3.55 18.40 -12.53
C GLU A 667 2.42 18.38 -13.56
N CYS A 668 1.81 19.54 -13.81
CA CYS A 668 0.60 19.63 -14.64
C CYS A 668 0.88 20.08 -16.09
N THR A 669 2.14 20.21 -16.51
CA THR A 669 2.50 20.57 -17.88
C THR A 669 3.52 19.59 -18.45
N GLU A 670 3.15 18.91 -19.54
CA GLU A 670 3.98 17.86 -20.16
C GLU A 670 5.27 18.43 -20.77
N ASP A 671 5.15 19.48 -21.58
CA ASP A 671 6.27 20.12 -22.28
C ASP A 671 6.53 21.54 -21.75
N ALA A 672 6.93 21.62 -20.48
CA ALA A 672 7.06 22.87 -19.76
C ALA A 672 8.34 23.68 -20.08
N TRP A 673 9.39 22.99 -20.53
CA TRP A 673 10.76 23.49 -20.52
C TRP A 673 11.32 23.72 -21.93
N ASN A 674 12.23 24.69 -22.06
CA ASN A 674 13.12 24.80 -23.21
C ASN A 674 14.08 23.59 -23.28
N SER A 675 14.85 23.49 -24.37
CA SER A 675 15.80 22.39 -24.59
C SER A 675 16.87 22.26 -23.51
N ASP A 676 17.08 23.29 -22.69
CA ASP A 676 18.02 23.28 -21.58
C ASP A 676 17.44 22.68 -20.29
N THR A 677 16.17 22.31 -20.28
CA THR A 677 15.45 21.72 -19.13
C THR A 677 15.38 22.62 -17.89
N ARG A 678 15.64 23.93 -18.03
CA ARG A 678 15.69 24.89 -16.91
C ARG A 678 14.84 26.14 -17.13
N HIS A 679 14.82 26.68 -18.35
CA HIS A 679 13.99 27.84 -18.66
C HIS A 679 12.58 27.41 -19.07
N VAL A 680 11.57 28.05 -18.50
CA VAL A 680 10.16 27.78 -18.80
C VAL A 680 9.79 28.36 -20.17
N LYS A 681 9.04 27.60 -20.97
CA LYS A 681 8.54 28.05 -22.26
C LYS A 681 7.50 29.18 -22.12
N PRO A 682 7.46 30.16 -23.06
CA PRO A 682 6.46 31.23 -23.04
C PRO A 682 5.01 30.71 -22.96
N GLU A 683 4.69 29.62 -23.65
CA GLU A 683 3.35 29.00 -23.63
C GLU A 683 2.97 28.50 -22.24
N THR A 684 3.95 28.00 -21.48
CA THR A 684 3.76 27.53 -20.10
C THR A 684 3.61 28.71 -19.14
N VAL A 685 4.35 29.80 -19.36
CA VAL A 685 4.13 31.07 -18.63
C VAL A 685 2.69 31.56 -18.85
N SER A 686 2.19 31.55 -20.09
CA SER A 686 0.79 31.92 -20.38
C SER A 686 -0.23 31.06 -19.63
N LYS A 687 0.02 29.75 -19.47
CA LYS A 687 -0.83 28.87 -18.64
C LYS A 687 -0.84 29.30 -17.17
N VAL A 688 0.34 29.62 -16.61
CA VAL A 688 0.45 30.12 -15.23
C VAL A 688 -0.34 31.40 -15.05
N VAL A 689 -0.26 32.31 -16.02
CA VAL A 689 -0.99 33.57 -15.86
C VAL A 689 -2.50 33.40 -16.07
N ASN A 690 -2.94 32.54 -16.98
CA ASN A 690 -4.36 32.22 -17.09
C ASN A 690 -4.90 31.63 -15.76
N MET A 691 -4.14 30.76 -15.11
CA MET A 691 -4.48 30.27 -13.78
C MET A 691 -4.48 31.39 -12.72
N PHE A 692 -3.52 32.31 -12.76
CA PHE A 692 -3.53 33.51 -11.89
C PHE A 692 -4.83 34.31 -12.06
N LYS A 693 -5.25 34.55 -13.30
CA LYS A 693 -6.50 35.26 -13.61
C LYS A 693 -7.71 34.54 -13.03
N GLU A 694 -7.81 33.24 -13.25
CA GLU A 694 -8.90 32.40 -12.75
C GLU A 694 -9.02 32.40 -11.23
N ILE A 695 -7.89 32.48 -10.51
CA ILE A 695 -7.87 32.47 -9.05
C ILE A 695 -8.15 33.87 -8.49
N PHE A 696 -7.47 34.91 -8.97
CA PHE A 696 -7.33 36.19 -8.26
C PHE A 696 -8.05 37.38 -8.87
N VAL A 697 -8.49 37.30 -10.13
CA VAL A 697 -9.11 38.43 -10.84
C VAL A 697 -10.65 38.29 -10.83
N LYS A 698 -11.34 39.39 -10.55
CA LYS A 698 -12.82 39.47 -10.48
C LYS A 698 -13.53 39.32 -11.82
#